data_AF-A0A842XFM7-F1
#
_entry.id   AF-A0A842XFM7-F1
#
_cell.length_a   1.000
_cell.length_b   1.000
_cell.length_c   1.000
_cell.angle_alpha   90.00
_cell.angle_beta   90.00
_cell.angle_gamma   90.00
#
_symmetry.space_group_name_H-M   'P 1'
#
loop_
_entity.id
_entity.type
_entity.pdbx_description
1 polymer ?
#
loop_
_entity_poly.entity_id
_entity_poly.type
_entity_poly.pdbx_seq_one_letter_code
_entity_poly.pdbx_strand_id
1 'polypeptide(L)'
;MIGFVLILGILLSASTIYLAIQIPEWTGDYEAQHTAEVAGDFSELKVLIEGIKGERFERTTTVKMSPEKVPIFGVAPPGSNLVFNPGAEKFELIVPGEGGDGGSGNWTIPNSGFTDYYDAGNSNKVDVSSGEVKLSLRAAENLMLDNEYRALPGGTYYYDQVLIKNNSTLAINPAGSGVLRIYANNITVDSSSKISADGCGAPGGDSDKIGYGAGYGNPGTGDGGGGGAGYGGNGGDGGYYNVGPGGAGGVAYGDAISETIAMGSGGGGGASGSGGSGGRGGTGGGGIWLDAEQITIEGSISANGEAGKSGTGRSAGGGGGGSGGGILIRGKDVTISGTLSANGSNGGDGYKTSPYFGGGGGGGSGGRIKVFHESALSDPAWSVDGGTGGSLDGSGKGNPGENGSTARIPSMYQANPPQTIYYSSGYFVSTVYDTGNESVRYGEMMWDATLNGQELVMKVRTDWNESMVYATPWDDCPGLSSKNGENNIELRGVSSVSPVAHRYIQFRAEWSTDDTSKTPLLHGFNINYSFPAQTPLLANASGSITFNSNYLYYPNQKIVYEHGAVIKSQKEGGFMLQEPPLTITNKSGIPALRISMVELTGANYSYSGATATSVKNSYKDYDLLADCLRYPNLSINLTTEYPIVWGSWFTREFEESGFDGSFYDLTVTAEKVVVNVYGSEQGVELYLEKTGVEVKL
;
A
#
# COMPACT_ATOMS: atom_id res chain seq x y z
N MET A 1 54.21 57.87 -68.22
CA MET A 1 53.21 56.83 -68.52
C MET A 1 53.78 55.41 -68.42
N ILE A 2 54.89 55.08 -69.10
CA ILE A 2 55.43 53.69 -69.16
C ILE A 2 55.79 53.11 -67.77
N GLY A 3 56.44 53.89 -66.88
CA GLY A 3 56.79 53.42 -65.54
C GLY A 3 55.59 53.12 -64.63
N PHE A 4 54.49 53.86 -64.78
CA PHE A 4 53.24 53.61 -64.05
C PHE A 4 52.57 52.31 -64.51
N VAL A 5 52.56 52.05 -65.83
CA VAL A 5 52.01 50.82 -66.40
C VAL A 5 52.82 49.59 -65.98
N LEU A 6 54.16 49.70 -65.90
CA LEU A 6 55.03 48.63 -65.43
C LEU A 6 54.82 48.32 -63.94
N ILE A 7 54.74 49.35 -63.09
CA ILE A 7 54.47 49.17 -61.66
C ILE A 7 53.08 48.58 -61.44
N LEU A 8 52.08 49.05 -62.19
CA LEU A 8 50.72 48.50 -62.13
C LEU A 8 50.69 47.03 -62.58
N GLY A 9 51.40 46.68 -63.66
CA GLY A 9 51.52 45.30 -64.13
C GLY A 9 52.22 44.38 -63.12
N ILE A 10 53.29 44.86 -62.47
CA ILE A 10 54.00 44.12 -61.41
C ILE A 10 53.07 43.95 -60.21
N LEU A 11 52.39 45.01 -59.76
CA LEU A 11 51.44 44.94 -58.64
C LEU A 11 50.27 44.00 -58.94
N LEU A 12 49.73 44.03 -60.17
CA LEU A 12 48.69 43.10 -60.59
C LEU A 12 49.20 41.66 -60.53
N SER A 13 50.38 41.40 -61.10
CA SER A 13 50.96 40.04 -61.13
C SER A 13 51.35 39.52 -59.74
N ALA A 14 51.89 40.37 -58.86
CA ALA A 14 52.20 40.02 -57.49
C ALA A 14 50.92 39.74 -56.69
N SER A 15 49.86 40.54 -56.91
CA SER A 15 48.56 40.35 -56.27
C SER A 15 47.86 39.08 -56.76
N THR A 16 47.91 38.77 -58.06
CA THR A 16 47.32 37.52 -58.59
C THR A 16 48.06 36.29 -58.10
N ILE A 17 49.40 36.32 -58.02
CA ILE A 17 50.20 35.23 -57.45
C ILE A 17 49.91 35.07 -55.95
N TYR A 18 49.85 36.17 -55.21
CA TYR A 18 49.52 36.15 -53.78
C TYR A 18 48.12 35.55 -53.53
N LEU A 19 47.11 36.01 -54.26
CA LEU A 19 45.75 35.49 -54.15
C LEU A 19 45.65 34.02 -54.58
N ALA A 20 46.39 33.60 -55.61
CA ALA A 20 46.41 32.20 -56.06
C ALA A 20 46.97 31.23 -55.01
N ILE A 21 47.87 31.70 -54.13
CA ILE A 21 48.44 30.90 -53.04
C ILE A 21 47.56 30.97 -51.79
N GLN A 22 47.07 32.16 -51.43
CA GLN A 22 46.36 32.38 -50.18
C GLN A 22 44.88 31.96 -50.21
N ILE A 23 44.20 32.05 -51.36
CA ILE A 23 42.79 31.63 -51.48
C ILE A 23 42.60 30.16 -51.10
N PRO A 24 43.41 29.20 -51.59
CA PRO A 24 43.34 27.80 -51.15
C PRO A 24 43.54 27.62 -49.64
N GLU A 25 44.56 28.26 -49.06
CA GLU A 25 44.85 28.16 -47.61
C GLU A 25 43.70 28.71 -46.77
N TRP A 26 43.24 29.93 -47.05
CA TRP A 26 42.12 30.53 -46.32
C TRP A 26 40.83 29.75 -46.50
N THR A 27 40.55 29.24 -47.70
CA THR A 27 39.36 28.43 -47.95
C THR A 27 39.43 27.12 -47.18
N GLY A 28 40.60 26.47 -47.13
CA GLY A 28 40.82 25.28 -46.33
C GLY A 28 40.60 25.52 -44.82
N ASP A 29 41.07 26.65 -44.29
CA ASP A 29 40.85 27.03 -42.88
C ASP A 29 39.36 27.24 -42.57
N TYR A 30 38.62 27.90 -43.46
CA TYR A 30 37.17 28.10 -43.29
C TYR A 30 36.39 26.78 -43.41
N GLU A 31 36.76 25.89 -44.32
CA GLU A 31 36.17 24.55 -44.45
C GLU A 31 36.48 23.67 -43.22
N ALA A 32 37.68 23.79 -42.64
CA ALA A 32 38.04 23.12 -41.40
C ALA A 32 37.25 23.64 -40.19
N GLN A 33 37.07 24.97 -40.09
CA GLN A 33 36.21 25.59 -39.07
C GLN A 33 34.75 25.13 -39.22
N HIS A 34 34.22 25.16 -40.44
CA HIS A 34 32.86 24.69 -40.72
C HIS A 34 32.66 23.23 -40.33
N THR A 35 33.66 22.36 -40.56
CA THR A 35 33.62 20.97 -40.10
C THR A 35 33.45 20.87 -38.58
N ALA A 36 34.15 21.70 -37.81
CA ALA A 36 34.04 21.72 -36.35
C ALA A 36 32.68 22.26 -35.88
N GLU A 37 32.13 23.26 -36.57
CA GLU A 37 30.78 23.77 -36.30
C GLU A 37 29.72 22.70 -36.53
N VAL A 38 29.76 21.98 -37.67
CA VAL A 38 28.79 20.92 -37.96
C VAL A 38 28.91 19.77 -36.95
N ALA A 39 30.11 19.44 -36.49
CA ALA A 39 30.28 18.47 -35.40
C ALA A 39 29.61 18.95 -34.10
N GLY A 40 29.68 20.26 -33.81
CA GLY A 40 28.93 20.90 -32.73
C GLY A 40 27.41 20.81 -32.93
N ASP A 41 26.91 21.14 -34.12
CA ASP A 41 25.49 21.06 -34.47
C ASP A 41 24.95 19.63 -34.27
N PHE A 42 25.72 18.60 -34.67
CA PHE A 42 25.34 17.20 -34.45
C PHE A 42 25.42 16.77 -32.99
N SER A 43 26.34 17.33 -32.21
CA SER A 43 26.38 17.10 -30.77
C SER A 43 25.15 17.70 -30.08
N GLU A 44 24.70 18.89 -30.50
CA GLU A 44 23.46 19.50 -30.01
C GLU A 44 22.24 18.67 -30.45
N LEU A 45 22.21 18.22 -31.71
CA LEU A 45 21.17 17.33 -32.24
C LEU A 45 21.02 16.07 -31.40
N LYS A 46 22.13 15.40 -31.05
CA LYS A 46 22.13 14.22 -30.17
C LYS A 46 21.48 14.53 -28.83
N VAL A 47 21.94 15.58 -28.14
CA VAL A 47 21.41 15.97 -26.82
C VAL A 47 19.91 16.24 -26.88
N LEU A 48 19.45 16.90 -27.95
CA LEU A 48 18.03 17.20 -28.13
C LEU A 48 17.19 15.96 -28.44
N ILE A 49 17.70 15.03 -29.26
CA ILE A 49 17.00 13.76 -29.54
C ILE A 49 16.92 12.89 -28.29
N GLU A 50 18.00 12.75 -27.53
CA GLU A 50 18.02 11.95 -26.30
C GLU A 50 17.20 12.60 -25.18
N GLY A 51 17.13 13.93 -25.15
CA GLY A 51 16.29 14.69 -24.22
C GLY A 51 14.78 14.61 -24.48
N ILE A 52 14.33 14.08 -25.62
CA ILE A 52 12.90 13.91 -25.94
C ILE A 52 12.24 12.78 -25.13
N LYS A 53 13.03 11.95 -24.44
CA LYS A 53 12.56 10.79 -23.68
C LYS A 53 11.36 11.12 -22.77
N GLY A 54 10.19 10.58 -23.12
CA GLY A 54 8.93 10.75 -22.35
C GLY A 54 8.33 12.17 -22.39
N GLU A 55 8.92 13.11 -23.12
CA GLU A 55 8.50 14.50 -23.17
C GLU A 55 7.77 14.82 -24.49
N ARG A 56 6.50 15.24 -24.42
CA ARG A 56 5.69 15.60 -25.61
C ARG A 56 6.03 16.98 -26.19
N PHE A 57 7.31 17.28 -26.40
CA PHE A 57 7.77 18.55 -26.96
C PHE A 57 8.54 18.35 -28.28
N GLU A 58 8.49 19.35 -29.14
CA GLU A 58 9.30 19.46 -30.35
C GLU A 58 10.63 20.17 -30.01
N ARG A 59 11.74 19.67 -30.56
CA ARG A 59 13.06 20.29 -30.50
C ARG A 59 13.56 20.53 -31.92
N THR A 60 14.20 21.67 -32.15
CA THR A 60 14.76 22.01 -33.47
C THR A 60 16.24 22.31 -33.33
N THR A 61 17.06 21.68 -34.15
CA THR A 61 18.48 21.99 -34.33
C THR A 61 18.69 22.61 -35.69
N THR A 62 19.57 23.59 -35.83
CA THR A 62 19.97 24.12 -37.13
C THR A 62 21.34 23.56 -37.50
N VAL A 63 21.47 23.03 -38.71
CA VAL A 63 22.73 22.50 -39.25
C VAL A 63 23.26 23.46 -40.31
N LYS A 64 24.48 23.96 -40.11
CA LYS A 64 25.15 24.82 -41.10
C LYS A 64 25.58 24.01 -42.33
N MET A 65 25.16 24.44 -43.52
CA MET A 65 25.40 23.70 -44.77
C MET A 65 26.59 24.19 -45.61
N SER A 66 27.16 25.35 -45.30
CA SER A 66 28.37 25.87 -45.98
C SER A 66 29.22 26.73 -45.04
N PRO A 67 30.53 26.91 -45.34
CA PRO A 67 31.40 27.83 -44.59
C PRO A 67 30.92 29.29 -44.69
N GLU A 68 31.08 30.06 -43.61
CA GLU A 68 30.59 31.45 -43.56
C GLU A 68 31.29 32.40 -44.55
N LYS A 69 32.52 32.09 -44.95
CA LYS A 69 33.35 32.94 -45.82
C LYS A 69 34.18 32.08 -46.77
N VAL A 70 34.14 32.41 -48.07
CA VAL A 70 35.12 31.94 -49.05
C VAL A 70 35.64 33.13 -49.85
N PRO A 71 36.96 33.34 -49.96
CA PRO A 71 37.57 34.48 -50.65
C PRO A 71 37.59 34.32 -52.18
N ILE A 72 36.47 33.86 -52.76
CA ILE A 72 36.32 33.66 -54.21
C ILE A 72 35.30 34.67 -54.74
N PHE A 73 35.76 35.64 -55.53
CA PHE A 73 34.88 36.63 -56.15
C PHE A 73 33.94 35.95 -57.16
N GLY A 74 32.63 35.96 -56.86
CA GLY A 74 31.58 35.54 -57.80
C GLY A 74 31.20 34.05 -57.76
N VAL A 75 31.71 33.25 -56.82
CA VAL A 75 31.35 31.84 -56.66
C VAL A 75 30.84 31.61 -55.23
N ALA A 76 29.60 31.13 -55.10
CA ALA A 76 29.07 30.71 -53.80
C ALA A 76 29.83 29.46 -53.30
N PRO A 77 30.08 29.33 -51.99
CA PRO A 77 30.70 28.11 -51.46
C PRO A 77 29.85 26.89 -51.85
N PRO A 78 30.49 25.76 -52.24
CA PRO A 78 29.77 24.55 -52.56
C PRO A 78 28.93 24.11 -51.35
N GLY A 79 27.63 23.95 -51.59
CA GLY A 79 26.70 23.49 -50.58
C GLY A 79 26.96 22.04 -50.20
N SER A 80 26.71 21.71 -48.93
CA SER A 80 26.77 20.34 -48.41
C SER A 80 25.42 19.62 -48.64
N ASN A 81 25.39 18.32 -48.36
CA ASN A 81 24.17 17.50 -48.45
C ASN A 81 23.81 16.88 -47.10
N LEU A 82 22.59 17.12 -46.61
CA LEU A 82 22.04 16.51 -45.41
C LEU A 82 20.96 15.51 -45.81
N VAL A 83 21.08 14.27 -45.36
CA VAL A 83 20.18 13.15 -45.70
C VAL A 83 19.62 12.56 -44.42
N PHE A 84 18.29 12.40 -44.36
CA PHE A 84 17.61 11.60 -43.35
C PHE A 84 17.05 10.34 -44.01
N ASN A 85 17.42 9.18 -43.46
CA ASN A 85 16.90 7.89 -43.90
C ASN A 85 16.42 7.09 -42.68
N PRO A 86 15.10 7.00 -42.42
CA PRO A 86 14.55 6.24 -41.30
C PRO A 86 14.73 4.72 -41.40
N GLY A 87 15.05 4.18 -42.59
CA GLY A 87 15.23 2.74 -42.81
C GLY A 87 16.69 2.28 -42.91
N ALA A 88 17.64 3.23 -42.97
CA ALA A 88 19.07 2.96 -42.90
C ALA A 88 19.50 2.70 -41.45
N GLU A 89 20.68 2.11 -41.28
CA GLU A 89 21.34 1.81 -40.00
C GLU A 89 20.39 1.11 -39.00
N LYS A 90 20.52 -0.21 -38.85
CA LYS A 90 19.60 -1.02 -38.02
C LYS A 90 20.31 -1.55 -36.80
N PHE A 91 19.70 -1.38 -35.63
CA PHE A 91 20.11 -1.96 -34.37
C PHE A 91 19.03 -2.94 -33.92
N GLU A 92 19.40 -4.19 -33.68
CA GLU A 92 18.51 -5.24 -33.21
C GLU A 92 19.11 -5.87 -31.94
N LEU A 93 18.30 -5.98 -30.89
CA LEU A 93 18.65 -6.74 -29.69
C LEU A 93 17.83 -8.02 -29.64
N ILE A 94 18.54 -9.14 -29.57
CA ILE A 94 17.99 -10.48 -29.77
C ILE A 94 18.40 -11.33 -28.57
N VAL A 95 17.51 -12.24 -28.15
CA VAL A 95 17.89 -13.35 -27.25
C VAL A 95 18.24 -14.54 -28.13
N PRO A 96 19.51 -15.00 -28.16
CA PRO A 96 19.90 -16.15 -28.95
C PRO A 96 19.12 -17.39 -28.51
N GLY A 97 18.43 -18.02 -29.46
CA GLY A 97 17.60 -19.19 -29.23
C GLY A 97 16.90 -19.62 -30.53
N GLU A 98 16.39 -20.84 -30.55
CA GLU A 98 15.53 -21.27 -31.64
C GLU A 98 14.19 -20.51 -31.55
N GLY A 99 13.67 -20.10 -32.72
CA GLY A 99 12.28 -19.64 -32.77
C GLY A 99 11.35 -20.76 -32.31
N GLY A 100 10.19 -20.42 -31.77
CA GLY A 100 9.17 -21.43 -31.51
C GLY A 100 8.61 -22.00 -32.82
N ASP A 101 7.85 -23.09 -32.75
CA ASP A 101 7.19 -23.70 -33.93
C ASP A 101 6.01 -22.87 -34.49
N GLY A 102 5.77 -21.66 -33.94
CA GLY A 102 4.55 -20.91 -34.15
C GLY A 102 3.37 -21.53 -33.38
N GLY A 103 2.71 -20.77 -32.52
CA GLY A 103 1.57 -21.28 -31.75
C GLY A 103 1.14 -20.38 -30.61
N SER A 104 0.14 -20.83 -29.87
CA SER A 104 -0.35 -20.17 -28.65
C SER A 104 -0.82 -21.18 -27.61
N GLY A 105 -0.85 -20.74 -26.36
CA GLY A 105 -1.29 -21.52 -25.22
C GLY A 105 -1.98 -20.65 -24.19
N ASN A 106 -2.56 -21.30 -23.18
CA ASN A 106 -3.25 -20.66 -22.08
C ASN A 106 -2.86 -21.36 -20.79
N TRP A 107 -2.41 -20.59 -19.81
CA TRP A 107 -2.32 -21.05 -18.43
C TRP A 107 -3.61 -20.69 -17.72
N THR A 108 -4.46 -21.68 -17.44
CA THR A 108 -5.75 -21.48 -16.78
C THR A 108 -5.76 -22.18 -15.42
N ILE A 109 -6.11 -21.44 -14.38
CA ILE A 109 -6.43 -21.99 -13.07
C ILE A 109 -7.92 -21.75 -12.83
N PRO A 110 -8.77 -22.79 -12.94
CA PRO A 110 -10.18 -22.68 -12.57
C PRO A 110 -10.32 -22.61 -11.04
N ASN A 111 -11.48 -22.18 -10.57
CA ASN A 111 -11.88 -22.17 -9.14
C ASN A 111 -11.35 -23.38 -8.35
N SER A 112 -11.75 -24.59 -8.75
CA SER A 112 -11.35 -25.82 -8.06
C SER A 112 -9.87 -26.19 -8.18
N GLY A 113 -9.10 -25.49 -9.02
CA GLY A 113 -7.73 -25.82 -9.36
C GLY A 113 -6.67 -25.12 -8.52
N PHE A 114 -6.99 -24.08 -7.74
CA PHE A 114 -5.97 -23.30 -7.03
C PHE A 114 -5.08 -24.12 -6.08
N THR A 115 -5.57 -25.20 -5.51
CA THR A 115 -4.79 -26.10 -4.65
C THR A 115 -3.61 -26.73 -5.38
N ASP A 116 -3.75 -27.04 -6.67
CA ASP A 116 -2.70 -27.70 -7.47
C ASP A 116 -1.61 -26.71 -7.91
N TYR A 117 -1.94 -25.43 -7.94
CA TYR A 117 -1.04 -24.34 -8.33
C TYR A 117 -0.61 -23.49 -7.12
N TYR A 118 -0.77 -24.01 -5.90
CA TYR A 118 -0.45 -23.31 -4.66
C TYR A 118 0.98 -23.62 -4.19
N ASP A 119 1.86 -22.62 -4.20
CA ASP A 119 3.16 -22.74 -3.54
C ASP A 119 3.01 -22.44 -2.04
N ALA A 120 2.82 -23.49 -1.25
CA ALA A 120 2.64 -23.38 0.20
C ALA A 120 3.86 -22.81 0.93
N GLY A 121 5.08 -22.98 0.40
CA GLY A 121 6.30 -22.46 1.01
C GLY A 121 6.46 -20.96 0.82
N ASN A 122 5.87 -20.43 -0.25
CA ASN A 122 5.93 -19.01 -0.61
C ASN A 122 4.59 -18.28 -0.46
N SER A 123 3.56 -18.91 0.07
CA SER A 123 2.27 -18.28 0.36
C SER A 123 2.06 -18.08 1.86
N ASN A 124 1.17 -17.15 2.24
CA ASN A 124 0.97 -16.78 3.63
C ASN A 124 -0.46 -16.36 3.92
N LYS A 125 -1.07 -16.96 4.95
CA LYS A 125 -2.40 -16.58 5.49
C LYS A 125 -3.52 -16.56 4.44
N VAL A 126 -3.50 -17.49 3.49
CA VAL A 126 -4.58 -17.72 2.53
C VAL A 126 -5.12 -19.14 2.63
N ASP A 127 -6.41 -19.29 2.39
CA ASP A 127 -7.12 -20.56 2.28
C ASP A 127 -7.47 -20.79 0.80
N VAL A 128 -7.11 -21.97 0.30
CA VAL A 128 -7.35 -22.43 -1.08
C VAL A 128 -8.29 -23.64 -1.14
N SER A 129 -8.74 -24.14 0.02
CA SER A 129 -9.44 -25.43 0.14
C SER A 129 -10.88 -25.41 -0.39
N SER A 130 -11.49 -24.23 -0.54
CA SER A 130 -12.89 -24.07 -0.96
C SER A 130 -13.08 -23.91 -2.48
N GLY A 131 -12.04 -24.06 -3.29
CA GLY A 131 -12.11 -23.78 -4.73
C GLY A 131 -12.18 -22.29 -5.07
N GLU A 132 -11.85 -21.43 -4.11
CA GLU A 132 -11.67 -19.99 -4.27
C GLU A 132 -10.53 -19.63 -3.32
N VAL A 133 -9.75 -18.61 -3.66
CA VAL A 133 -8.68 -18.15 -2.75
C VAL A 133 -9.17 -16.96 -1.94
N LYS A 134 -8.99 -17.07 -0.63
CA LYS A 134 -9.39 -16.07 0.36
C LYS A 134 -8.39 -15.99 1.50
N LEU A 135 -8.50 -14.99 2.35
CA LEU A 135 -7.70 -14.92 3.59
C LEU A 135 -8.03 -16.13 4.46
N SER A 136 -7.03 -16.72 5.11
CA SER A 136 -7.27 -17.78 6.08
C SER A 136 -8.01 -17.23 7.29
N LEU A 137 -8.74 -18.12 7.96
CA LEU A 137 -9.27 -17.82 9.29
C LEU A 137 -8.12 -17.70 10.29
N ARG A 138 -8.21 -16.69 11.15
CA ARG A 138 -7.45 -16.60 12.38
C ARG A 138 -8.14 -17.51 13.39
N ALA A 139 -7.39 -18.43 14.01
CA ALA A 139 -7.89 -19.11 15.19
C ALA A 139 -8.27 -18.05 16.24
N ALA A 140 -9.49 -18.12 16.79
CA ALA A 140 -9.89 -17.20 17.85
C ALA A 140 -8.90 -17.34 19.01
N GLU A 141 -8.40 -16.22 19.55
CA GLU A 141 -7.38 -16.25 20.59
C GLU A 141 -7.94 -16.83 21.89
N ASN A 142 -7.06 -17.30 22.78
CA ASN A 142 -7.44 -17.67 24.13
C ASN A 142 -7.20 -16.49 25.09
N LEU A 143 -8.19 -16.13 25.90
CA LEU A 143 -8.02 -15.24 27.03
C LEU A 143 -7.71 -16.07 28.28
N MET A 144 -6.44 -16.11 28.67
CA MET A 144 -5.98 -16.84 29.84
C MET A 144 -5.45 -15.85 30.88
N LEU A 145 -6.11 -15.75 32.03
CA LEU A 145 -5.64 -14.97 33.18
C LEU A 145 -5.25 -15.92 34.32
N ASP A 146 -4.04 -15.75 34.84
CA ASP A 146 -3.48 -16.56 35.92
C ASP A 146 -2.76 -15.66 36.93
N ASN A 147 -3.37 -15.44 38.10
CA ASN A 147 -2.93 -14.46 39.09
C ASN A 147 -2.67 -13.06 38.50
N GLU A 148 -3.58 -12.63 37.62
CA GLU A 148 -3.45 -11.38 36.85
C GLU A 148 -4.67 -10.47 37.05
N TYR A 149 -4.43 -9.16 37.11
CA TYR A 149 -5.46 -8.15 36.91
C TYR A 149 -5.40 -7.62 35.48
N ARG A 150 -6.50 -7.73 34.73
CA ARG A 150 -6.62 -7.20 33.36
C ARG A 150 -7.88 -6.36 33.23
N ALA A 151 -7.76 -5.16 32.68
CA ALA A 151 -8.91 -4.30 32.37
C ALA A 151 -9.10 -4.15 30.85
N LEU A 152 -10.29 -4.45 30.34
CA LEU A 152 -10.64 -4.29 28.94
C LEU A 152 -11.58 -3.09 28.74
N PRO A 153 -11.39 -2.24 27.71
CA PRO A 153 -12.40 -1.27 27.32
C PRO A 153 -13.75 -1.96 27.08
N GLY A 154 -14.86 -1.34 27.51
CA GLY A 154 -16.19 -1.84 27.21
C GLY A 154 -16.43 -1.94 25.70
N GLY A 155 -16.66 -3.14 25.18
CA GLY A 155 -16.77 -3.46 23.77
C GLY A 155 -17.06 -4.95 23.55
N THR A 156 -16.94 -5.41 22.30
CA THR A 156 -17.17 -6.82 21.93
C THR A 156 -15.85 -7.52 21.65
N TYR A 157 -15.67 -8.71 22.24
CA TYR A 157 -14.48 -9.54 22.11
C TYR A 157 -14.86 -10.97 21.72
N TYR A 158 -14.00 -11.61 20.93
CA TYR A 158 -14.15 -12.98 20.46
C TYR A 158 -12.94 -13.80 20.88
N TYR A 159 -13.18 -14.95 21.52
CA TYR A 159 -12.15 -15.88 21.97
C TYR A 159 -12.52 -17.31 21.60
N ASP A 160 -11.55 -18.22 21.56
CA ASP A 160 -11.84 -19.65 21.56
C ASP A 160 -12.15 -20.10 22.99
N GLN A 161 -11.18 -19.90 23.89
CA GLN A 161 -11.33 -20.16 25.33
C GLN A 161 -11.11 -18.89 26.17
N VAL A 162 -11.95 -18.69 27.19
CA VAL A 162 -11.73 -17.74 28.28
C VAL A 162 -11.55 -18.51 29.58
N LEU A 163 -10.34 -18.46 30.16
CA LEU A 163 -10.02 -19.06 31.44
C LEU A 163 -9.48 -18.00 32.41
N ILE A 164 -10.19 -17.76 33.50
CA ILE A 164 -9.81 -16.83 34.56
C ILE A 164 -9.57 -17.63 35.83
N LYS A 165 -8.31 -17.74 36.26
CA LYS A 165 -7.90 -18.59 37.38
C LYS A 165 -6.90 -17.94 38.34
N ASN A 166 -6.74 -18.56 39.51
CA ASN A 166 -5.74 -18.24 40.54
C ASN A 166 -5.78 -16.77 40.98
N ASN A 167 -6.88 -16.31 41.59
CA ASN A 167 -7.08 -14.93 42.05
C ASN A 167 -7.04 -13.87 40.95
N SER A 168 -7.36 -14.25 39.71
CA SER A 168 -7.38 -13.31 38.60
C SER A 168 -8.63 -12.42 38.61
N THR A 169 -8.48 -11.20 38.10
CA THR A 169 -9.57 -10.24 37.92
C THR A 169 -9.60 -9.74 36.48
N LEU A 170 -10.72 -9.98 35.78
CA LEU A 170 -11.05 -9.29 34.53
C LEU A 170 -11.99 -8.13 34.83
N ALA A 171 -11.53 -6.90 34.63
CA ALA A 171 -12.29 -5.68 34.89
C ALA A 171 -12.70 -4.96 33.60
N ILE A 172 -13.71 -4.11 33.67
CA ILE A 172 -14.03 -3.15 32.61
C ILE A 172 -13.23 -1.86 32.82
N ASN A 173 -12.64 -1.32 31.76
CA ASN A 173 -12.14 0.05 31.73
C ASN A 173 -13.27 0.99 31.25
N PRO A 174 -13.71 1.97 32.06
CA PRO A 174 -14.85 2.83 31.76
C PRO A 174 -14.63 3.85 30.63
N ALA A 175 -13.44 3.90 30.00
CA ALA A 175 -13.16 4.76 28.84
C ALA A 175 -13.93 4.40 27.54
N GLY A 176 -14.92 3.51 27.60
CA GLY A 176 -15.69 2.99 26.46
C GLY A 176 -17.20 2.86 26.77
N SER A 177 -17.86 1.82 26.24
CA SER A 177 -19.34 1.67 26.33
C SER A 177 -19.90 1.29 27.72
N GLY A 178 -19.05 1.11 28.74
CA GLY A 178 -19.44 0.58 30.06
C GLY A 178 -19.94 -0.87 30.04
N VAL A 179 -20.04 -1.51 28.87
CA VAL A 179 -20.54 -2.87 28.66
C VAL A 179 -19.48 -3.75 28.01
N LEU A 180 -19.10 -4.84 28.65
CA LEU A 180 -18.19 -5.87 28.13
C LEU A 180 -19.02 -7.03 27.54
N ARG A 181 -18.82 -7.34 26.26
CA ARG A 181 -19.42 -8.48 25.57
C ARG A 181 -18.33 -9.46 25.15
N ILE A 182 -18.43 -10.71 25.59
CA ILE A 182 -17.50 -11.78 25.28
C ILE A 182 -18.26 -12.91 24.60
N TYR A 183 -17.82 -13.26 23.40
CA TYR A 183 -18.24 -14.45 22.67
C TYR A 183 -17.09 -15.47 22.68
N ALA A 184 -17.35 -16.70 23.11
CA ALA A 184 -16.35 -17.76 23.15
C ALA A 184 -16.94 -19.16 22.93
N ASN A 185 -16.10 -20.18 22.74
CA ASN A 185 -16.56 -21.58 22.78
C ASN A 185 -16.68 -22.06 24.24
N ASN A 186 -15.74 -21.67 25.10
CA ASN A 186 -15.74 -22.02 26.53
C ASN A 186 -15.35 -20.81 27.40
N ILE A 187 -16.12 -20.56 28.47
CA ILE A 187 -15.81 -19.57 29.50
C ILE A 187 -15.75 -20.26 30.87
N THR A 188 -14.62 -20.13 31.56
CA THR A 188 -14.42 -20.66 32.92
C THR A 188 -13.84 -19.58 33.84
N VAL A 189 -14.49 -19.37 34.98
CA VAL A 189 -14.02 -18.49 36.08
C VAL A 189 -13.90 -19.33 37.35
N ASP A 190 -12.68 -19.58 37.80
CA ASP A 190 -12.44 -20.42 38.99
C ASP A 190 -12.92 -19.76 40.28
N SER A 191 -13.07 -20.56 41.34
CA SER A 191 -13.59 -20.11 42.65
C SER A 191 -12.84 -18.95 43.31
N SER A 192 -11.59 -18.70 42.92
CA SER A 192 -10.75 -17.62 43.46
C SER A 192 -10.81 -16.33 42.64
N SER A 193 -11.39 -16.39 41.44
CA SER A 193 -11.28 -15.34 40.43
C SER A 193 -12.57 -14.55 40.25
N LYS A 194 -12.49 -13.42 39.53
CA LYS A 194 -13.67 -12.57 39.26
C LYS A 194 -13.68 -11.83 37.93
N ILE A 195 -14.89 -11.55 37.44
CA ILE A 195 -15.15 -10.56 36.38
C ILE A 195 -15.91 -9.38 37.01
N SER A 196 -15.40 -8.16 36.92
CA SER A 196 -15.98 -6.99 37.61
C SER A 196 -16.24 -5.82 36.65
N ALA A 197 -17.44 -5.29 36.75
CA ALA A 197 -17.92 -4.06 36.14
C ALA A 197 -18.37 -3.06 37.21
N ASP A 198 -17.88 -3.20 38.44
CA ASP A 198 -18.29 -2.34 39.56
C ASP A 198 -17.93 -0.87 39.26
N GLY A 199 -18.88 0.04 39.45
CA GLY A 199 -18.70 1.47 39.20
C GLY A 199 -18.38 1.85 37.74
N CYS A 200 -18.55 0.94 36.78
CA CYS A 200 -18.20 1.15 35.36
C CYS A 200 -19.37 1.63 34.49
N GLY A 201 -20.49 2.04 35.10
CA GLY A 201 -21.68 2.56 34.45
C GLY A 201 -21.72 4.08 34.36
N ALA A 202 -22.92 4.65 34.29
CA ALA A 202 -23.07 6.09 34.08
C ALA A 202 -22.59 6.89 35.32
N PRO A 203 -21.86 8.01 35.13
CA PRO A 203 -21.34 8.82 36.24
C PRO A 203 -22.44 9.38 37.15
N GLY A 204 -22.15 9.49 38.45
CA GLY A 204 -22.97 10.25 39.38
C GLY A 204 -22.87 11.76 39.18
N GLY A 205 -23.86 12.50 39.67
CA GLY A 205 -23.91 13.96 39.58
C GLY A 205 -22.94 14.63 40.55
N ASP A 206 -22.30 15.72 40.11
CA ASP A 206 -21.61 16.63 41.03
C ASP A 206 -22.61 17.31 41.97
N SER A 207 -22.10 18.05 42.97
CA SER A 207 -22.95 18.83 43.90
C SER A 207 -23.99 19.65 43.13
N ASP A 208 -25.25 19.57 43.57
CA ASP A 208 -26.40 20.26 42.96
C ASP A 208 -26.66 19.89 41.48
N LYS A 209 -26.11 18.78 40.98
CA LYS A 209 -26.30 18.28 39.60
C LYS A 209 -27.03 16.93 39.56
N ILE A 210 -27.76 16.72 38.47
CA ILE A 210 -28.34 15.41 38.11
C ILE A 210 -27.22 14.38 37.88
N GLY A 211 -27.52 13.12 38.13
CA GLY A 211 -26.70 12.01 37.63
C GLY A 211 -26.83 11.80 36.12
N TYR A 212 -26.08 10.84 35.59
CA TYR A 212 -26.16 10.43 34.19
C TYR A 212 -26.82 9.05 34.04
N GLY A 213 -27.26 8.70 32.83
CA GLY A 213 -27.92 7.42 32.52
C GLY A 213 -29.43 7.54 32.35
N ALA A 214 -30.11 6.45 31.99
CA ALA A 214 -31.56 6.48 31.70
C ALA A 214 -32.44 6.59 32.96
N GLY A 215 -31.93 6.14 34.11
CA GLY A 215 -32.55 6.22 35.42
C GLY A 215 -31.71 7.07 36.37
N TYR A 216 -31.28 8.25 35.91
CA TYR A 216 -30.47 9.16 36.73
C TYR A 216 -31.20 9.60 38.00
N GLY A 217 -30.45 9.81 39.09
CA GLY A 217 -30.98 10.48 40.28
C GLY A 217 -31.01 12.00 40.13
N ASN A 218 -32.05 12.66 40.66
CA ASN A 218 -32.14 14.12 40.67
C ASN A 218 -31.34 14.74 41.82
N PRO A 219 -30.85 15.99 41.68
CA PRO A 219 -30.19 16.66 42.78
C PRO A 219 -31.19 17.05 43.88
N GLY A 220 -30.71 17.13 45.11
CA GLY A 220 -31.45 17.81 46.18
C GLY A 220 -31.51 19.33 45.93
N THR A 221 -32.43 20.02 46.61
CA THR A 221 -32.48 21.49 46.63
C THR A 221 -32.34 22.01 48.05
N GLY A 222 -31.80 23.21 48.22
CA GLY A 222 -31.58 23.78 49.56
C GLY A 222 -30.60 22.95 50.37
N ASP A 223 -31.11 22.19 51.32
CA ASP A 223 -30.40 21.27 52.23
C ASP A 223 -30.72 19.78 51.95
N GLY A 224 -31.49 19.48 50.90
CA GLY A 224 -31.90 18.12 50.56
C GLY A 224 -30.77 17.22 50.05
N GLY A 225 -30.91 15.92 50.29
CA GLY A 225 -30.04 14.89 49.71
C GLY A 225 -30.35 14.63 48.24
N GLY A 226 -29.38 14.12 47.47
CA GLY A 226 -29.58 13.70 46.08
C GLY A 226 -30.34 12.38 46.01
N GLY A 227 -31.15 12.19 44.96
CA GLY A 227 -31.87 10.94 44.70
C GLY A 227 -30.92 9.83 44.23
N GLY A 228 -31.18 8.60 44.66
CA GLY A 228 -30.47 7.41 44.17
C GLY A 228 -30.84 7.08 42.73
N ALA A 229 -29.98 6.38 42.01
CA ALA A 229 -30.23 6.01 40.61
C ALA A 229 -31.09 4.74 40.49
N GLY A 230 -31.82 4.61 39.37
CA GLY A 230 -32.61 3.44 39.01
C GLY A 230 -31.97 2.63 37.89
N TYR A 231 -32.14 1.31 37.92
CA TYR A 231 -31.98 0.30 36.85
C TYR A 231 -32.50 -1.00 37.44
N GLY A 232 -33.41 -1.75 36.80
CA GLY A 232 -34.01 -2.94 37.45
C GLY A 232 -35.14 -2.61 38.43
N GLY A 233 -34.86 -1.73 39.40
CA GLY A 233 -35.81 -1.10 40.32
C GLY A 233 -35.70 0.43 40.33
N ASN A 234 -36.58 1.12 41.05
CA ASN A 234 -36.48 2.57 41.26
C ASN A 234 -35.40 2.91 42.29
N GLY A 235 -34.66 4.01 42.06
CA GLY A 235 -33.79 4.59 43.07
C GLY A 235 -34.60 5.23 44.20
N GLY A 236 -34.03 5.27 45.40
CA GLY A 236 -34.67 5.94 46.53
C GLY A 236 -34.60 7.46 46.41
N ASP A 237 -35.63 8.16 46.86
CA ASP A 237 -35.60 9.62 46.97
C ASP A 237 -34.59 10.08 48.04
N GLY A 238 -33.97 11.24 47.81
CA GLY A 238 -33.16 11.93 48.80
C GLY A 238 -34.01 12.42 49.99
N GLY A 239 -33.39 12.52 51.15
CA GLY A 239 -34.02 13.03 52.36
C GLY A 239 -34.27 14.53 52.29
N TYR A 240 -35.44 14.95 52.78
CA TYR A 240 -35.82 16.35 52.98
C TYR A 240 -35.26 16.88 54.30
N TYR A 241 -34.74 18.10 54.30
CA TYR A 241 -34.49 18.89 55.52
C TYR A 241 -35.10 20.30 55.37
N ASN A 242 -35.17 21.06 56.47
CA ASN A 242 -35.95 22.29 56.68
C ASN A 242 -36.26 23.18 55.45
N VAL A 243 -35.30 23.44 54.55
CA VAL A 243 -35.43 24.45 53.50
C VAL A 243 -35.49 23.93 52.06
N GLY A 244 -35.36 22.62 51.80
CA GLY A 244 -35.57 22.11 50.44
C GLY A 244 -35.77 20.60 50.29
N PRO A 245 -36.62 20.16 49.33
CA PRO A 245 -36.84 18.75 48.99
C PRO A 245 -35.54 18.03 48.61
N GLY A 246 -35.45 16.77 49.03
CA GLY A 246 -34.49 15.84 48.46
C GLY A 246 -34.81 15.54 47.01
N GLY A 247 -33.79 15.15 46.25
CA GLY A 247 -33.92 14.83 44.84
C GLY A 247 -34.72 13.54 44.64
N ALA A 248 -35.61 13.54 43.65
CA ALA A 248 -36.33 12.34 43.26
C ALA A 248 -35.37 11.24 42.79
N GLY A 249 -35.63 10.00 43.20
CA GLY A 249 -34.93 8.81 42.74
C GLY A 249 -35.12 8.56 41.25
N GLY A 250 -34.18 7.85 40.65
CA GLY A 250 -34.22 7.46 39.24
C GLY A 250 -35.26 6.38 38.97
N VAL A 251 -35.94 6.48 37.82
CA VAL A 251 -36.95 5.51 37.40
C VAL A 251 -36.29 4.22 36.91
N ALA A 252 -36.90 3.07 37.23
CA ALA A 252 -36.49 1.76 36.71
C ALA A 252 -36.53 1.71 35.17
N TYR A 253 -35.53 1.09 34.55
CA TYR A 253 -35.52 0.82 33.10
C TYR A 253 -34.90 -0.54 32.76
N GLY A 254 -34.88 -0.84 31.46
CA GLY A 254 -34.51 -2.13 30.92
C GLY A 254 -35.63 -3.14 31.07
N ASP A 255 -35.57 -4.20 30.27
CA ASP A 255 -36.53 -5.28 30.32
C ASP A 255 -35.98 -6.46 31.15
N ALA A 256 -36.84 -7.24 31.81
CA ALA A 256 -36.41 -8.29 32.73
C ALA A 256 -36.03 -9.62 32.03
N ILE A 257 -36.51 -9.86 30.81
CA ILE A 257 -36.50 -11.20 30.19
C ILE A 257 -35.96 -11.26 28.75
N SER A 258 -35.69 -10.12 28.12
CA SER A 258 -35.10 -10.04 26.78
C SER A 258 -33.58 -10.14 26.82
N GLU A 259 -32.98 -10.52 25.69
CA GLU A 259 -31.53 -10.59 25.45
C GLU A 259 -30.89 -9.20 25.26
N THR A 260 -31.25 -8.25 26.13
CA THR A 260 -30.67 -6.91 26.16
C THR A 260 -30.13 -6.62 27.55
N ILE A 261 -29.02 -5.89 27.61
CA ILE A 261 -28.42 -5.45 28.86
C ILE A 261 -27.95 -4.01 28.74
N ALA A 262 -28.00 -3.28 29.85
CA ALA A 262 -27.58 -1.89 29.94
C ALA A 262 -26.68 -1.71 31.16
N MET A 263 -25.86 -0.67 31.13
CA MET A 263 -25.18 -0.19 32.33
C MET A 263 -26.18 0.48 33.28
N GLY A 264 -25.84 0.50 34.56
CA GLY A 264 -26.53 1.23 35.61
C GLY A 264 -26.35 2.74 35.50
N SER A 265 -27.27 3.47 36.14
CA SER A 265 -27.30 4.93 36.15
C SER A 265 -26.60 5.51 37.38
N GLY A 266 -26.20 6.77 37.29
CA GLY A 266 -25.56 7.52 38.37
C GLY A 266 -26.56 8.25 39.26
N GLY A 267 -26.26 8.32 40.56
CA GLY A 267 -27.07 9.04 41.55
C GLY A 267 -26.97 10.56 41.39
N GLY A 268 -27.95 11.30 41.93
CA GLY A 268 -27.94 12.76 41.93
C GLY A 268 -27.03 13.34 43.02
N GLY A 269 -26.52 14.55 42.79
CA GLY A 269 -25.74 15.28 43.80
C GLY A 269 -26.61 15.80 44.95
N GLY A 270 -26.06 15.77 46.16
CA GLY A 270 -26.66 16.47 47.29
C GLY A 270 -26.64 17.98 47.08
N ALA A 271 -27.51 18.70 47.79
CA ALA A 271 -27.53 20.15 47.75
C ALA A 271 -26.38 20.76 48.56
N SER A 272 -25.81 21.88 48.11
CA SER A 272 -24.71 22.57 48.82
C SER A 272 -25.12 23.19 50.16
N GLY A 273 -26.40 23.47 50.38
CA GLY A 273 -26.84 24.12 51.61
C GLY A 273 -26.34 25.56 51.77
N SER A 274 -26.37 26.05 53.01
CA SER A 274 -25.94 27.41 53.37
C SER A 274 -24.43 27.47 53.64
N GLY A 275 -23.63 27.27 52.59
CA GLY A 275 -22.17 27.38 52.64
C GLY A 275 -21.44 26.05 52.88
N GLY A 276 -22.06 24.92 52.53
CA GLY A 276 -21.41 23.62 52.39
C GLY A 276 -21.19 23.22 50.93
N SER A 277 -20.81 21.98 50.71
CA SER A 277 -20.68 21.32 49.41
C SER A 277 -21.40 19.99 49.47
N GLY A 278 -22.39 19.82 48.59
CA GLY A 278 -23.20 18.62 48.51
C GLY A 278 -22.38 17.40 48.12
N GLY A 279 -22.77 16.25 48.63
CA GLY A 279 -22.13 14.99 48.29
C GLY A 279 -22.33 14.66 46.81
N ARG A 280 -21.27 14.25 46.12
CA ARG A 280 -21.39 13.74 44.73
C ARG A 280 -22.20 12.44 44.72
N GLY A 281 -23.02 12.25 43.70
CA GLY A 281 -23.72 10.98 43.46
C GLY A 281 -22.76 9.85 43.14
N GLY A 282 -23.17 8.62 43.42
CA GLY A 282 -22.44 7.41 43.08
C GLY A 282 -22.58 7.04 41.60
N THR A 283 -21.53 6.47 41.01
CA THR A 283 -21.53 5.94 39.63
C THR A 283 -22.30 4.62 39.55
N GLY A 284 -23.05 4.39 38.47
CA GLY A 284 -23.73 3.11 38.25
C GLY A 284 -22.77 1.95 37.98
N GLY A 285 -23.23 0.71 38.11
CA GLY A 285 -22.48 -0.48 37.67
C GLY A 285 -22.46 -0.62 36.14
N GLY A 286 -21.44 -1.27 35.58
CA GLY A 286 -21.33 -1.54 34.13
C GLY A 286 -22.18 -2.72 33.66
N GLY A 287 -21.98 -3.17 32.42
CA GLY A 287 -22.64 -4.33 31.84
C GLY A 287 -21.68 -5.46 31.52
N ILE A 288 -22.06 -6.71 31.80
CA ILE A 288 -21.31 -7.91 31.44
C ILE A 288 -22.23 -8.82 30.62
N TRP A 289 -21.81 -9.18 29.41
CA TRP A 289 -22.46 -10.16 28.54
C TRP A 289 -21.47 -11.27 28.24
N LEU A 290 -21.77 -12.49 28.68
CA LEU A 290 -21.01 -13.70 28.36
C LEU A 290 -21.84 -14.63 27.47
N ASP A 291 -21.26 -15.07 26.36
CA ASP A 291 -21.92 -15.88 25.33
C ASP A 291 -21.00 -17.03 24.92
N ALA A 292 -21.35 -18.27 25.28
CA ALA A 292 -20.54 -19.43 24.90
C ALA A 292 -21.33 -20.74 24.94
N GLU A 293 -20.80 -21.77 24.25
CA GLU A 293 -21.40 -23.10 24.32
C GLU A 293 -21.32 -23.67 25.74
N GLN A 294 -20.14 -23.57 26.38
CA GLN A 294 -19.92 -24.01 27.77
C GLN A 294 -19.51 -22.83 28.65
N ILE A 295 -20.22 -22.64 29.78
CA ILE A 295 -19.93 -21.59 30.76
C ILE A 295 -19.88 -22.20 32.17
N THR A 296 -18.76 -22.06 32.86
CA THR A 296 -18.58 -22.47 34.26
C THR A 296 -18.11 -21.29 35.12
N ILE A 297 -18.95 -20.86 36.06
CA ILE A 297 -18.64 -19.75 36.99
C ILE A 297 -18.63 -20.27 38.43
N GLU A 298 -17.43 -20.55 38.94
CA GLU A 298 -17.20 -20.91 40.35
C GLU A 298 -16.82 -19.68 41.19
N GLY A 299 -16.24 -18.67 40.55
CA GLY A 299 -15.83 -17.40 41.16
C GLY A 299 -16.96 -16.36 41.21
N SER A 300 -16.61 -15.08 41.09
CA SER A 300 -17.61 -14.00 41.16
C SER A 300 -17.73 -13.17 39.89
N ILE A 301 -18.96 -12.78 39.54
CA ILE A 301 -19.23 -11.77 38.51
C ILE A 301 -19.99 -10.63 39.15
N SER A 302 -19.47 -9.40 39.09
CA SER A 302 -20.05 -8.24 39.74
C SER A 302 -20.24 -7.05 38.81
N ALA A 303 -21.35 -6.34 38.97
CA ALA A 303 -21.70 -5.11 38.27
C ALA A 303 -22.38 -4.12 39.24
N ASN A 304 -21.79 -3.91 40.41
CA ASN A 304 -22.36 -3.10 41.48
C ASN A 304 -22.19 -1.60 41.22
N GLY A 305 -23.15 -0.79 41.70
CA GLY A 305 -23.00 0.67 41.74
C GLY A 305 -22.03 1.12 42.84
N GLU A 306 -21.59 2.37 42.78
CA GLU A 306 -20.79 3.03 43.83
C GLU A 306 -21.66 3.86 44.79
N ALA A 307 -21.18 4.00 46.03
CA ALA A 307 -21.87 4.78 47.06
C ALA A 307 -21.80 6.29 46.77
N GLY A 308 -22.90 6.97 47.06
CA GLY A 308 -22.95 8.43 47.10
C GLY A 308 -22.02 8.98 48.18
N LYS A 309 -21.39 10.13 47.93
CA LYS A 309 -20.52 10.78 48.92
C LYS A 309 -21.36 11.55 49.93
N SER A 310 -20.84 11.69 51.14
CA SER A 310 -21.50 12.49 52.18
C SER A 310 -21.39 13.98 51.88
N GLY A 311 -22.38 14.77 52.32
CA GLY A 311 -22.32 16.22 52.27
C GLY A 311 -21.29 16.78 53.26
N THR A 312 -20.61 17.86 52.88
CA THR A 312 -19.57 18.50 53.70
C THR A 312 -19.89 19.96 53.97
N GLY A 313 -19.84 20.39 55.22
CA GLY A 313 -20.15 21.78 55.60
C GLY A 313 -21.65 22.04 55.82
N ARG A 314 -21.95 23.29 56.20
CA ARG A 314 -23.25 23.65 56.81
C ARG A 314 -24.42 23.36 55.89
N SER A 315 -25.31 22.48 56.35
CA SER A 315 -26.53 22.08 55.66
C SER A 315 -26.32 21.40 54.29
N ALA A 316 -25.16 20.81 54.05
CA ALA A 316 -24.91 20.06 52.82
C ALA A 316 -25.62 18.70 52.84
N GLY A 317 -26.37 18.40 51.77
CA GLY A 317 -27.01 17.11 51.55
C GLY A 317 -26.03 16.04 51.07
N GLY A 318 -26.33 14.78 51.36
CA GLY A 318 -25.59 13.63 50.85
C GLY A 318 -25.95 13.31 49.40
N GLY A 319 -25.01 12.80 48.62
CA GLY A 319 -25.26 12.37 47.23
C GLY A 319 -26.00 11.04 47.17
N GLY A 320 -26.83 10.83 46.15
CA GLY A 320 -27.53 9.57 45.94
C GLY A 320 -26.61 8.43 45.51
N GLY A 321 -26.94 7.19 45.85
CA GLY A 321 -26.20 6.00 45.44
C GLY A 321 -26.39 5.67 43.96
N GLY A 322 -25.34 5.11 43.33
CA GLY A 322 -25.43 4.58 41.97
C GLY A 322 -26.19 3.26 41.93
N SER A 323 -26.90 2.99 40.82
CA SER A 323 -27.62 1.72 40.66
C SER A 323 -26.67 0.59 40.32
N GLY A 324 -27.09 -0.65 40.56
CA GLY A 324 -26.48 -1.81 39.95
C GLY A 324 -26.51 -1.72 38.43
N GLY A 325 -25.64 -2.49 37.80
CA GLY A 325 -25.53 -2.68 36.37
C GLY A 325 -26.17 -3.98 35.90
N GLY A 326 -25.76 -4.47 34.74
CA GLY A 326 -26.41 -5.60 34.10
C GLY A 326 -25.49 -6.79 33.85
N ILE A 327 -25.93 -7.99 34.20
CA ILE A 327 -25.23 -9.25 33.90
C ILE A 327 -26.13 -10.10 33.03
N LEU A 328 -25.65 -10.47 31.84
CA LEU A 328 -26.31 -11.38 30.91
C LEU A 328 -25.36 -12.55 30.61
N ILE A 329 -25.82 -13.77 30.88
CA ILE A 329 -25.09 -14.99 30.55
C ILE A 329 -25.95 -15.81 29.60
N ARG A 330 -25.41 -16.24 28.47
CA ARG A 330 -26.11 -17.06 27.50
C ARG A 330 -25.24 -18.24 27.09
N GLY A 331 -25.75 -19.46 27.23
CA GLY A 331 -25.02 -20.64 26.80
C GLY A 331 -25.86 -21.91 26.78
N LYS A 332 -25.30 -22.97 26.21
CA LYS A 332 -25.93 -24.29 26.15
C LYS A 332 -25.78 -25.03 27.48
N ASP A 333 -24.53 -25.20 27.90
CA ASP A 333 -24.15 -25.84 29.16
C ASP A 333 -23.66 -24.77 30.14
N VAL A 334 -24.54 -24.30 31.03
CA VAL A 334 -24.24 -23.22 31.98
C VAL A 334 -24.23 -23.79 33.40
N THR A 335 -23.09 -23.68 34.07
CA THR A 335 -22.90 -24.05 35.48
C THR A 335 -22.46 -22.82 36.27
N ILE A 336 -23.21 -22.46 37.31
CA ILE A 336 -22.91 -21.31 38.19
C ILE A 336 -22.99 -21.79 39.64
N SER A 337 -21.83 -22.02 40.25
CA SER A 337 -21.68 -22.37 41.68
C SER A 337 -21.15 -21.19 42.50
N GLY A 338 -20.59 -20.18 41.84
CA GLY A 338 -20.13 -18.93 42.43
C GLY A 338 -21.23 -17.87 42.56
N THR A 339 -20.82 -16.61 42.70
CA THR A 339 -21.74 -15.49 43.00
C THR A 339 -21.93 -14.53 41.82
N LEU A 340 -23.18 -14.14 41.55
CA LEU A 340 -23.49 -13.03 40.66
C LEU A 340 -24.08 -11.86 41.48
N SER A 341 -23.59 -10.65 41.26
CA SER A 341 -24.04 -9.46 42.01
C SER A 341 -24.17 -8.23 41.11
N ALA A 342 -25.32 -7.59 41.16
CA ALA A 342 -25.58 -6.32 40.49
C ALA A 342 -26.33 -5.39 41.45
N ASN A 343 -25.74 -5.11 42.60
CA ASN A 343 -26.34 -4.35 43.68
C ASN A 343 -26.28 -2.86 43.44
N GLY A 344 -27.32 -2.17 43.89
CA GLY A 344 -27.30 -0.75 44.11
C GLY A 344 -26.43 -0.41 45.31
N SER A 345 -26.01 0.84 45.36
CA SER A 345 -25.13 1.32 46.41
C SER A 345 -25.82 2.32 47.33
N ASN A 346 -25.26 2.50 48.53
CA ASN A 346 -25.85 3.36 49.54
C ASN A 346 -25.80 4.85 49.13
N GLY A 347 -26.82 5.59 49.56
CA GLY A 347 -26.77 7.04 49.55
C GLY A 347 -25.78 7.58 50.58
N GLY A 348 -25.16 8.71 50.28
CA GLY A 348 -24.26 9.40 51.18
C GLY A 348 -25.00 10.07 52.33
N ASP A 349 -24.37 10.14 53.50
CA ASP A 349 -24.93 10.85 54.64
C ASP A 349 -25.01 12.37 54.40
N GLY A 350 -26.05 13.01 54.93
CA GLY A 350 -26.08 14.47 55.00
C GLY A 350 -25.20 15.00 56.13
N TYR A 351 -24.93 16.31 56.15
CA TYR A 351 -24.19 16.94 57.24
C TYR A 351 -24.96 16.85 58.58
N LYS A 352 -24.29 16.52 59.69
CA LYS A 352 -24.95 16.17 60.99
C LYS A 352 -24.57 17.04 62.20
N THR A 353 -24.10 18.29 62.02
CA THR A 353 -23.62 19.11 63.15
C THR A 353 -24.57 20.26 63.50
N SER A 354 -25.23 20.15 64.66
CA SER A 354 -26.13 21.19 65.18
C SER A 354 -25.52 22.61 65.15
N PRO A 355 -26.28 23.64 64.74
CA PRO A 355 -27.70 23.60 64.36
C PRO A 355 -27.96 23.27 62.88
N TYR A 356 -26.92 22.94 62.10
CA TYR A 356 -27.02 22.76 60.65
C TYR A 356 -27.05 21.29 60.27
N PHE A 357 -28.08 20.90 59.54
CA PHE A 357 -28.23 19.53 59.06
C PHE A 357 -28.53 19.54 57.56
N GLY A 358 -28.16 18.47 56.87
CA GLY A 358 -28.54 18.22 55.47
C GLY A 358 -29.19 16.86 55.32
N GLY A 359 -30.07 16.70 54.33
CA GLY A 359 -30.74 15.45 54.03
C GLY A 359 -29.76 14.37 53.56
N GLY A 360 -30.01 13.12 53.95
CA GLY A 360 -29.26 11.96 53.44
C GLY A 360 -29.62 11.65 51.98
N GLY A 361 -28.66 11.19 51.19
CA GLY A 361 -28.91 10.78 49.81
C GLY A 361 -29.77 9.52 49.71
N GLY A 362 -30.53 9.37 48.64
CA GLY A 362 -31.30 8.15 48.37
C GLY A 362 -30.40 6.98 47.97
N GLY A 363 -30.79 5.75 48.30
CA GLY A 363 -30.07 4.54 47.88
C GLY A 363 -30.27 4.24 46.40
N GLY A 364 -29.23 3.76 45.71
CA GLY A 364 -29.36 3.29 44.33
C GLY A 364 -30.09 1.95 44.26
N SER A 365 -30.83 1.69 43.20
CA SER A 365 -31.54 0.42 43.01
C SER A 365 -30.58 -0.73 42.65
N GLY A 366 -30.97 -1.97 42.93
CA GLY A 366 -30.30 -3.14 42.38
C GLY A 366 -30.61 -3.32 40.89
N GLY A 367 -29.66 -3.86 40.13
CA GLY A 367 -29.67 -3.99 38.67
C GLY A 367 -30.32 -5.26 38.13
N ARG A 368 -29.83 -5.79 37.01
CA ARG A 368 -30.46 -6.94 36.33
C ARG A 368 -29.47 -8.07 36.11
N ILE A 369 -29.85 -9.28 36.49
CA ILE A 369 -29.09 -10.51 36.21
C ILE A 369 -30.00 -11.44 35.40
N LYS A 370 -29.55 -11.86 34.22
CA LYS A 370 -30.29 -12.72 33.31
C LYS A 370 -29.41 -13.87 32.84
N VAL A 371 -29.94 -15.08 32.90
CA VAL A 371 -29.25 -16.27 32.39
C VAL A 371 -30.16 -17.00 31.42
N PHE A 372 -29.70 -17.14 30.18
CA PHE A 372 -30.33 -17.88 29.10
C PHE A 372 -29.61 -19.23 28.97
N HIS A 373 -30.33 -20.33 29.14
CA HIS A 373 -29.73 -21.66 29.29
C HIS A 373 -30.59 -22.77 28.66
N GLU A 374 -29.96 -23.82 28.14
CA GLU A 374 -30.66 -25.06 27.74
C GLU A 374 -30.69 -26.10 28.86
N SER A 375 -29.56 -26.29 29.54
CA SER A 375 -29.40 -27.26 30.64
C SER A 375 -29.97 -26.74 31.96
N ALA A 376 -30.31 -27.64 32.89
CA ALA A 376 -30.84 -27.26 34.20
C ALA A 376 -29.77 -26.56 35.06
N LEU A 377 -30.09 -25.36 35.57
CA LEU A 377 -29.23 -24.57 36.44
C LEU A 377 -29.47 -24.88 37.92
N SER A 378 -28.41 -24.99 38.71
CA SER A 378 -28.48 -24.90 40.18
C SER A 378 -28.95 -23.51 40.61
N ASP A 379 -29.60 -23.39 41.78
CA ASP A 379 -30.23 -22.16 42.27
C ASP A 379 -29.47 -21.52 43.45
N PRO A 380 -28.31 -20.86 43.23
CA PRO A 380 -27.76 -19.94 44.22
C PRO A 380 -28.52 -18.61 44.17
N ALA A 381 -28.67 -17.96 45.32
CA ALA A 381 -29.26 -16.63 45.41
C ALA A 381 -28.29 -15.59 44.81
N TRP A 382 -28.63 -15.04 43.65
CA TRP A 382 -27.92 -13.89 43.05
C TRP A 382 -28.40 -12.59 43.71
N SER A 383 -27.49 -11.65 43.94
CA SER A 383 -27.78 -10.42 44.67
C SER A 383 -28.05 -9.28 43.69
N VAL A 384 -29.23 -8.68 43.82
CA VAL A 384 -29.68 -7.49 43.09
C VAL A 384 -30.34 -6.52 44.07
N ASP A 385 -29.71 -6.35 45.23
CA ASP A 385 -30.28 -5.58 46.33
C ASP A 385 -30.15 -4.08 46.07
N GLY A 386 -31.18 -3.33 46.47
CA GLY A 386 -31.11 -1.88 46.54
C GLY A 386 -30.23 -1.42 47.69
N GLY A 387 -29.53 -0.31 47.49
CA GLY A 387 -28.75 0.35 48.52
C GLY A 387 -29.64 1.03 49.55
N THR A 388 -29.13 1.16 50.78
CA THR A 388 -29.82 1.93 51.82
C THR A 388 -29.69 3.43 51.58
N GLY A 389 -30.69 4.22 51.97
CA GLY A 389 -30.55 5.67 51.98
C GLY A 389 -29.59 6.17 53.07
N GLY A 390 -28.90 7.26 52.78
CA GLY A 390 -28.00 7.95 53.68
C GLY A 390 -28.71 8.45 54.94
N SER A 391 -27.98 8.44 56.04
CA SER A 391 -28.51 8.72 57.38
C SER A 391 -28.48 10.21 57.70
N LEU A 392 -29.46 10.63 58.51
CA LEU A 392 -29.49 11.89 59.25
C LEU A 392 -30.03 11.62 60.66
N ASP A 393 -29.53 12.33 61.68
CA ASP A 393 -30.11 12.30 63.02
C ASP A 393 -31.43 13.12 63.00
N GLY A 394 -32.59 12.45 63.03
CA GLY A 394 -33.92 13.09 62.99
C GLY A 394 -34.72 12.82 61.70
N SER A 395 -35.55 13.78 61.26
CA SER A 395 -36.33 13.69 60.01
C SER A 395 -35.49 14.18 58.83
N GLY A 396 -35.05 13.26 57.96
CA GLY A 396 -34.30 13.59 56.72
C GLY A 396 -33.41 12.47 56.19
N LYS A 397 -33.71 11.20 56.52
CA LYS A 397 -33.05 10.02 55.93
C LYS A 397 -33.48 9.86 54.47
N GLY A 398 -32.56 9.48 53.60
CA GLY A 398 -32.91 9.05 52.24
C GLY A 398 -33.69 7.74 52.23
N ASN A 399 -34.50 7.53 51.20
CA ASN A 399 -35.19 6.27 50.99
C ASN A 399 -34.20 5.21 50.46
N PRO A 400 -34.37 3.92 50.81
CA PRO A 400 -33.63 2.85 50.15
C PRO A 400 -34.03 2.75 48.68
N GLY A 401 -33.12 2.27 47.84
CA GLY A 401 -33.46 1.86 46.47
C GLY A 401 -34.23 0.56 46.47
N GLU A 402 -35.03 0.33 45.43
CA GLU A 402 -35.70 -0.94 45.22
C GLU A 402 -34.71 -2.01 44.74
N ASN A 403 -35.04 -3.27 45.03
CA ASN A 403 -34.30 -4.40 44.48
C ASN A 403 -34.52 -4.50 42.97
N GLY A 404 -33.51 -5.02 42.29
CA GLY A 404 -33.53 -5.31 40.87
C GLY A 404 -34.23 -6.62 40.54
N SER A 405 -33.85 -7.22 39.42
CA SER A 405 -34.48 -8.45 38.92
C SER A 405 -33.47 -9.51 38.54
N THR A 406 -33.77 -10.76 38.88
CA THR A 406 -33.09 -11.95 38.38
C THR A 406 -34.01 -12.74 37.45
N ALA A 407 -33.51 -13.22 36.31
CA ALA A 407 -34.26 -14.07 35.40
C ALA A 407 -33.44 -15.30 34.97
N ARG A 408 -34.08 -16.47 34.96
CA ARG A 408 -33.56 -17.74 34.44
C ARG A 408 -34.48 -18.18 33.33
N ILE A 409 -33.97 -18.20 32.12
CA ILE A 409 -34.78 -18.28 30.91
C ILE A 409 -34.34 -19.52 30.15
N PRO A 410 -35.16 -20.59 30.15
CA PRO A 410 -34.95 -21.71 29.26
C PRO A 410 -35.08 -21.26 27.82
N SER A 411 -34.02 -21.39 27.03
CA SER A 411 -33.98 -20.97 25.63
C SER A 411 -33.07 -21.91 24.84
N MET A 412 -33.49 -22.31 23.65
CA MET A 412 -32.61 -23.01 22.71
C MET A 412 -31.41 -22.11 22.39
N TYR A 413 -30.22 -22.59 22.69
CA TYR A 413 -28.96 -21.97 22.36
C TYR A 413 -28.72 -22.13 20.85
N GLN A 414 -28.83 -21.01 20.15
CA GLN A 414 -28.29 -20.91 18.80
C GLN A 414 -26.86 -20.39 18.93
N ALA A 415 -25.88 -21.22 18.57
CA ALA A 415 -24.49 -20.79 18.53
C ALA A 415 -24.38 -19.55 17.64
N ASN A 416 -23.98 -18.43 18.24
CA ASN A 416 -23.33 -17.38 17.49
C ASN A 416 -21.87 -17.83 17.38
N PRO A 417 -21.43 -18.40 16.25
CA PRO A 417 -20.03 -18.75 16.13
C PRO A 417 -19.20 -17.50 16.44
N PRO A 418 -18.03 -17.62 17.11
CA PRO A 418 -17.10 -16.51 17.12
C PRO A 418 -16.96 -16.06 15.67
N GLN A 419 -17.25 -14.79 15.39
CA GLN A 419 -17.30 -14.30 14.01
C GLN A 419 -16.05 -14.78 13.29
N THR A 420 -16.22 -15.27 12.07
CA THR A 420 -15.15 -15.74 11.21
C THR A 420 -14.12 -14.61 11.02
N ILE A 421 -13.10 -14.54 11.88
CA ILE A 421 -12.08 -13.49 11.83
C ILE A 421 -11.02 -13.92 10.82
N TYR A 422 -10.97 -13.27 9.67
CA TYR A 422 -9.89 -13.41 8.71
C TYR A 422 -8.63 -12.68 9.21
N TYR A 423 -7.45 -13.09 8.75
CA TYR A 423 -6.26 -12.23 8.85
C TYR A 423 -6.52 -10.90 8.12
N SER A 424 -5.91 -9.79 8.58
CA SER A 424 -6.07 -8.48 7.92
C SER A 424 -5.35 -8.40 6.57
N SER A 425 -4.38 -9.28 6.33
CA SER A 425 -3.69 -9.42 5.06
C SER A 425 -3.05 -10.79 4.90
N GLY A 426 -2.79 -11.15 3.65
CA GLY A 426 -2.24 -12.43 3.24
C GLY A 426 -1.96 -12.43 1.75
N TYR A 427 -1.24 -13.45 1.28
CA TYR A 427 -0.91 -13.58 -0.13
C TYR A 427 -0.78 -15.02 -0.58
N PHE A 428 -1.16 -15.25 -1.83
CA PHE A 428 -1.03 -16.51 -2.56
C PHE A 428 0.08 -16.33 -3.57
N VAL A 429 1.01 -17.28 -3.65
CA VAL A 429 1.99 -17.38 -4.73
C VAL A 429 1.70 -18.64 -5.51
N SER A 430 1.59 -18.50 -6.83
CA SER A 430 1.38 -19.66 -7.69
C SER A 430 2.63 -20.54 -7.73
N THR A 431 2.47 -21.81 -8.08
CA THR A 431 3.60 -22.59 -8.60
C THR A 431 4.17 -21.92 -9.84
N VAL A 432 5.42 -22.26 -10.17
CA VAL A 432 6.04 -21.82 -11.43
C VAL A 432 5.32 -22.52 -12.58
N TYR A 433 4.88 -21.73 -13.57
CA TYR A 433 4.32 -22.26 -14.80
C TYR A 433 5.38 -22.30 -15.89
N ASP A 434 5.58 -23.50 -16.45
CA ASP A 434 6.44 -23.74 -17.59
C ASP A 434 5.60 -23.76 -18.88
N THR A 435 5.88 -22.82 -19.77
CA THR A 435 5.22 -22.73 -21.07
C THR A 435 5.72 -23.77 -22.08
N GLY A 436 6.85 -24.43 -21.80
CA GLY A 436 7.47 -25.47 -22.60
C GLY A 436 8.40 -24.97 -23.72
N ASN A 437 8.53 -23.66 -23.92
CA ASN A 437 9.36 -23.08 -24.98
C ASN A 437 10.12 -21.84 -24.50
N GLU A 438 11.32 -21.62 -25.04
CA GLU A 438 12.18 -20.47 -24.68
C GLU A 438 11.87 -19.20 -25.48
N SER A 439 11.00 -19.25 -26.48
CA SER A 439 10.54 -18.11 -27.27
C SER A 439 9.07 -17.83 -26.94
N VAL A 440 8.82 -17.28 -25.76
CA VAL A 440 7.45 -16.99 -25.29
C VAL A 440 7.17 -15.51 -25.30
N ARG A 441 5.96 -15.11 -25.70
CA ARG A 441 5.38 -13.80 -25.44
C ARG A 441 4.08 -13.96 -24.65
N TYR A 442 4.04 -13.38 -23.46
CA TYR A 442 2.82 -13.33 -22.65
C TYR A 442 1.92 -12.21 -23.15
N GLY A 443 0.62 -12.49 -23.26
CA GLY A 443 -0.38 -11.53 -23.69
C GLY A 443 -1.21 -11.03 -22.51
N GLU A 444 -2.51 -11.28 -22.55
CA GLU A 444 -3.45 -10.81 -21.54
C GLU A 444 -3.50 -11.74 -20.32
N MET A 445 -3.51 -11.12 -19.14
CA MET A 445 -3.79 -11.75 -17.86
C MET A 445 -5.20 -11.37 -17.39
N MET A 446 -6.01 -12.38 -17.10
CA MET A 446 -7.40 -12.25 -16.69
C MET A 446 -7.67 -12.95 -15.35
N TRP A 447 -8.50 -12.34 -14.52
CA TRP A 447 -8.96 -12.95 -13.27
C TRP A 447 -10.32 -12.41 -12.84
N ASP A 448 -11.04 -13.19 -12.04
CA ASP A 448 -12.33 -12.79 -11.48
C ASP A 448 -12.26 -12.68 -9.95
N ALA A 449 -12.75 -11.57 -9.41
CA ALA A 449 -12.62 -11.23 -7.99
C ALA A 449 -13.95 -10.77 -7.39
N THR A 450 -14.27 -11.20 -6.17
CA THR A 450 -15.37 -10.63 -5.38
C THR A 450 -14.83 -9.74 -4.27
N LEU A 451 -15.16 -8.44 -4.32
CA LEU A 451 -14.72 -7.41 -3.38
C LEU A 451 -15.94 -6.73 -2.74
N ASN A 452 -15.95 -6.63 -1.41
CA ASN A 452 -16.99 -5.97 -0.62
C ASN A 452 -16.39 -4.82 0.22
N GLY A 453 -15.57 -3.97 -0.41
CA GLY A 453 -14.81 -2.89 0.23
C GLY A 453 -13.40 -3.29 0.69
N GLN A 454 -12.93 -4.47 0.31
CA GLN A 454 -11.56 -4.96 0.53
C GLN A 454 -10.71 -4.81 -0.74
N GLU A 455 -9.39 -4.99 -0.63
CA GLU A 455 -8.48 -4.92 -1.79
C GLU A 455 -7.90 -6.29 -2.16
N LEU A 456 -7.69 -6.46 -3.47
CA LEU A 456 -6.96 -7.58 -4.06
C LEU A 456 -6.00 -7.00 -5.10
N VAL A 457 -4.70 -7.24 -4.93
CA VAL A 457 -3.65 -6.79 -5.85
C VAL A 457 -2.96 -8.00 -6.45
N MET A 458 -2.89 -8.06 -7.78
CA MET A 458 -2.13 -9.07 -8.49
C MET A 458 -0.72 -8.56 -8.78
N LYS A 459 0.26 -9.45 -8.80
CA LYS A 459 1.63 -9.22 -9.24
C LYS A 459 2.06 -10.39 -10.11
N VAL A 460 2.88 -10.14 -11.09
CA VAL A 460 3.33 -11.16 -12.05
C VAL A 460 4.79 -10.93 -12.37
N ARG A 461 5.54 -12.01 -12.58
CA ARG A 461 6.95 -11.95 -12.96
C ARG A 461 7.33 -13.13 -13.82
N THR A 462 8.37 -12.95 -14.62
CA THR A 462 8.87 -14.01 -15.51
C THR A 462 10.36 -14.21 -15.35
N ASP A 463 10.85 -15.41 -15.60
CA ASP A 463 12.27 -15.75 -15.59
C ASP A 463 12.60 -16.73 -16.73
N TRP A 464 13.86 -16.73 -17.15
CA TRP A 464 14.41 -17.76 -18.03
C TRP A 464 14.80 -19.01 -17.23
N ASN A 465 14.98 -18.88 -15.90
CA ASN A 465 15.32 -20.00 -15.01
C ASN A 465 14.08 -20.54 -14.28
N GLU A 466 13.91 -21.87 -14.26
CA GLU A 466 12.76 -22.55 -13.63
C GLU A 466 12.60 -22.21 -12.15
N SER A 467 13.70 -21.98 -11.43
CA SER A 467 13.67 -21.68 -10.00
C SER A 467 13.18 -20.26 -9.67
N MET A 468 12.99 -19.40 -10.69
CA MET A 468 12.64 -17.98 -10.52
C MET A 468 13.66 -17.17 -9.69
N VAL A 469 14.90 -17.66 -9.56
CA VAL A 469 15.94 -17.06 -8.73
C VAL A 469 16.40 -15.69 -9.23
N TYR A 470 16.22 -15.40 -10.53
CA TYR A 470 16.61 -14.14 -11.16
C TYR A 470 15.41 -13.27 -11.54
N ALA A 471 14.19 -13.72 -11.24
CA ALA A 471 12.97 -12.96 -11.45
C ALA A 471 12.98 -11.69 -10.59
N THR A 472 12.24 -10.68 -11.03
CA THR A 472 12.01 -9.46 -10.23
C THR A 472 11.48 -9.85 -8.83
N PRO A 473 12.06 -9.33 -7.73
CA PRO A 473 11.55 -9.57 -6.39
C PRO A 473 10.09 -9.11 -6.26
N TRP A 474 9.28 -9.82 -5.47
CA TRP A 474 7.84 -9.49 -5.36
C TRP A 474 7.54 -8.08 -4.85
N ASP A 475 8.44 -7.49 -4.08
CA ASP A 475 8.26 -6.14 -3.55
C ASP A 475 8.53 -5.06 -4.61
N ASP A 476 9.31 -5.41 -5.66
CA ASP A 476 9.61 -4.53 -6.80
C ASP A 476 8.66 -4.78 -7.99
N CYS A 477 7.91 -5.89 -7.97
CA CYS A 477 6.89 -6.17 -8.99
C CYS A 477 5.74 -5.13 -8.94
N PRO A 478 5.35 -4.53 -10.07
CA PRO A 478 4.22 -3.62 -10.14
C PRO A 478 2.92 -4.25 -9.63
N GLY A 479 2.21 -3.53 -8.75
CA GLY A 479 0.89 -3.93 -8.26
C GLY A 479 -0.20 -3.67 -9.29
N LEU A 480 -0.90 -4.73 -9.69
CA LEU A 480 -2.03 -4.71 -10.61
C LEU A 480 -3.34 -4.76 -9.81
N SER A 481 -3.95 -3.60 -9.59
CA SER A 481 -5.14 -3.48 -8.74
C SER A 481 -6.37 -4.14 -9.37
N SER A 482 -7.16 -4.84 -8.55
CA SER A 482 -8.40 -5.48 -8.98
C SER A 482 -9.62 -4.59 -8.79
N LYS A 483 -10.63 -4.77 -9.65
CA LYS A 483 -12.02 -4.36 -9.41
C LYS A 483 -12.89 -5.59 -9.12
N ASN A 484 -14.07 -5.35 -8.56
CA ASN A 484 -15.08 -6.41 -8.39
C ASN A 484 -15.56 -6.92 -9.77
N GLY A 485 -15.64 -8.24 -9.92
CA GLY A 485 -15.90 -8.95 -11.18
C GLY A 485 -14.64 -9.23 -12.00
N GLU A 486 -14.80 -9.31 -13.32
CA GLU A 486 -13.73 -9.66 -14.25
C GLU A 486 -12.70 -8.53 -14.45
N ASN A 487 -11.43 -8.91 -14.45
CA ASN A 487 -10.26 -8.06 -14.66
C ASN A 487 -9.47 -8.57 -15.87
N ASN A 488 -8.87 -7.66 -16.63
CA ASN A 488 -8.02 -7.97 -17.79
C ASN A 488 -6.90 -6.92 -17.90
N ILE A 489 -5.65 -7.36 -18.01
CA ILE A 489 -4.47 -6.51 -18.18
C ILE A 489 -3.55 -7.11 -19.25
N GLU A 490 -3.08 -6.28 -20.18
CA GLU A 490 -2.00 -6.63 -21.11
C GLU A 490 -0.67 -6.70 -20.34
N LEU A 491 -0.01 -7.86 -20.36
CA LEU A 491 1.27 -8.04 -19.67
C LEU A 491 2.45 -7.40 -20.42
N ARG A 492 2.26 -7.06 -21.69
CA ARG A 492 3.25 -6.31 -22.46
C ARG A 492 3.42 -4.91 -21.84
N GLY A 493 4.63 -4.61 -21.37
CA GLY A 493 4.96 -3.34 -20.71
C GLY A 493 4.87 -3.39 -19.18
N VAL A 494 4.48 -4.52 -18.59
CA VAL A 494 4.68 -4.74 -17.15
C VAL A 494 6.17 -5.00 -16.92
N SER A 495 6.83 -4.15 -16.14
CA SER A 495 8.31 -4.12 -16.03
C SER A 495 8.93 -5.43 -15.51
N SER A 496 8.20 -6.20 -14.70
CA SER A 496 8.62 -7.50 -14.18
C SER A 496 8.38 -8.68 -15.13
N VAL A 497 7.81 -8.42 -16.32
CA VAL A 497 7.48 -9.41 -17.35
C VAL A 497 8.32 -9.13 -18.59
N SER A 498 9.07 -10.14 -19.04
CA SER A 498 9.83 -10.01 -20.26
C SER A 498 8.91 -9.96 -21.49
N PRO A 499 9.14 -9.03 -22.44
CA PRO A 499 8.36 -8.94 -23.66
C PRO A 499 8.53 -10.16 -24.56
N VAL A 500 9.66 -10.87 -24.43
CA VAL A 500 9.89 -12.17 -25.07
C VAL A 500 10.90 -13.03 -24.30
N ALA A 501 10.90 -14.33 -24.53
CA ALA A 501 11.95 -15.30 -24.20
C ALA A 501 12.01 -15.85 -22.76
N HIS A 502 11.31 -15.25 -21.79
CA HIS A 502 11.23 -15.86 -20.46
C HIS A 502 10.23 -17.01 -20.49
N ARG A 503 10.74 -18.24 -20.41
CA ARG A 503 9.96 -19.47 -20.46
C ARG A 503 9.02 -19.67 -19.28
N TYR A 504 9.42 -19.18 -18.11
CA TYR A 504 8.74 -19.43 -16.85
C TYR A 504 8.01 -18.18 -16.36
N ILE A 505 6.79 -18.35 -15.86
CA ILE A 505 5.96 -17.28 -15.30
C ILE A 505 5.38 -17.68 -13.93
N GLN A 506 5.22 -16.70 -13.05
CA GLN A 506 4.62 -16.87 -11.73
C GLN A 506 3.78 -15.63 -11.41
N PHE A 507 2.70 -15.80 -10.66
CA PHE A 507 1.95 -14.68 -10.11
C PHE A 507 1.81 -14.76 -8.59
N ARG A 508 1.58 -13.61 -7.98
CA ARG A 508 1.23 -13.44 -6.57
C ARG A 508 -0.05 -12.63 -6.49
N ALA A 509 -0.99 -13.08 -5.69
CA ALA A 509 -2.18 -12.33 -5.33
C ALA A 509 -2.06 -11.89 -3.86
N GLU A 510 -2.35 -10.63 -3.56
CA GLU A 510 -2.24 -10.03 -2.23
C GLU A 510 -3.60 -9.48 -1.79
N TRP A 511 -4.10 -9.97 -0.66
CA TRP A 511 -5.40 -9.57 -0.07
C TRP A 511 -5.15 -8.63 1.12
N SER A 512 -6.01 -7.64 1.28
CA SER A 512 -6.08 -6.81 2.49
C SER A 512 -7.53 -6.51 2.89
N THR A 513 -7.79 -6.40 4.20
CA THR A 513 -9.10 -6.03 4.72
C THR A 513 -9.01 -5.27 6.04
N ASP A 514 -9.83 -4.22 6.18
CA ASP A 514 -10.05 -3.49 7.43
C ASP A 514 -11.22 -4.03 8.25
N ASP A 515 -12.08 -4.86 7.65
CA ASP A 515 -13.21 -5.53 8.28
C ASP A 515 -12.93 -7.03 8.30
N THR A 516 -12.32 -7.51 9.39
CA THR A 516 -11.89 -8.91 9.53
C THR A 516 -13.02 -9.92 9.52
N SER A 517 -14.30 -9.51 9.46
CA SER A 517 -15.42 -10.41 9.21
C SER A 517 -15.60 -10.76 7.73
N LYS A 518 -14.85 -10.11 6.83
CA LYS A 518 -14.93 -10.25 5.37
C LYS A 518 -13.55 -10.53 4.79
N THR A 519 -13.54 -11.12 3.60
CA THR A 519 -12.32 -11.36 2.82
C THR A 519 -12.64 -11.15 1.34
N PRO A 520 -11.73 -10.57 0.55
CA PRO A 520 -11.80 -10.70 -0.91
C PRO A 520 -11.74 -12.18 -1.32
N LEU A 521 -12.36 -12.50 -2.45
CA LEU A 521 -12.33 -13.84 -3.06
C LEU A 521 -11.72 -13.75 -4.46
N LEU A 522 -10.83 -14.69 -4.80
CA LEU A 522 -10.33 -14.91 -6.16
C LEU A 522 -10.93 -16.22 -6.70
N HIS A 523 -11.65 -16.11 -7.81
CA HIS A 523 -12.42 -17.21 -8.37
C HIS A 523 -11.67 -17.95 -9.48
N GLY A 524 -10.97 -17.24 -10.35
CA GLY A 524 -10.24 -17.88 -11.45
C GLY A 524 -9.14 -17.00 -12.00
N PHE A 525 -8.23 -17.61 -12.73
CA PHE A 525 -7.06 -16.96 -13.30
C PHE A 525 -6.73 -17.54 -14.66
N ASN A 526 -6.34 -16.68 -15.61
CA ASN A 526 -5.88 -17.07 -16.92
C ASN A 526 -4.76 -16.14 -17.43
N ILE A 527 -3.74 -16.70 -18.06
CA ILE A 527 -2.80 -15.95 -18.90
C ILE A 527 -2.73 -16.61 -20.27
N ASN A 528 -2.89 -15.83 -21.33
CA ASN A 528 -2.61 -16.28 -22.68
C ASN A 528 -1.14 -15.98 -23.06
N TYR A 529 -0.58 -16.84 -23.92
CA TYR A 529 0.78 -16.66 -24.42
C TYR A 529 0.93 -17.23 -25.83
N SER A 530 1.97 -16.80 -26.53
CA SER A 530 2.28 -17.21 -27.89
C SER A 530 3.77 -17.50 -28.08
N PHE A 531 4.09 -18.29 -29.10
CA PHE A 531 5.46 -18.62 -29.47
C PHE A 531 5.80 -17.99 -30.82
N PRO A 532 6.64 -16.94 -30.87
CA PRO A 532 7.10 -16.38 -32.13
C PRO A 532 7.84 -17.42 -32.97
N ALA A 533 7.51 -17.49 -34.27
CA ALA A 533 8.10 -18.44 -35.21
C ALA A 533 9.58 -18.14 -35.59
N GLN A 534 10.11 -17.02 -35.10
CA GLN A 534 11.46 -16.54 -35.37
C GLN A 534 12.20 -16.37 -34.04
N THR A 535 13.52 -16.23 -34.12
CA THR A 535 14.36 -15.95 -32.95
C THR A 535 13.81 -14.75 -32.16
N PRO A 536 13.76 -14.84 -30.82
CA PRO A 536 13.25 -13.76 -29.96
C PRO A 536 13.92 -12.40 -30.21
N LEU A 537 13.20 -11.49 -30.85
CA LEU A 537 13.58 -10.07 -30.96
C LEU A 537 13.00 -9.29 -29.77
N LEU A 538 13.86 -8.74 -28.92
CA LEU A 538 13.48 -7.88 -27.80
C LEU A 538 13.07 -6.49 -28.29
N ALA A 539 13.94 -5.89 -29.11
CA ALA A 539 13.71 -4.58 -29.68
C ALA A 539 14.54 -4.38 -30.96
N ASN A 540 14.07 -3.49 -31.81
CA ASN A 540 14.85 -2.95 -32.91
C ASN A 540 14.66 -1.43 -32.99
N ALA A 541 15.65 -0.78 -33.61
CA ALA A 541 15.60 0.63 -33.95
C ALA A 541 16.31 0.84 -35.29
N SER A 542 15.90 1.87 -36.01
CA SER A 542 16.57 2.27 -37.24
C SER A 542 16.59 3.78 -37.43
N GLY A 543 17.43 4.20 -38.36
CA GLY A 543 17.43 5.53 -38.93
C GLY A 543 18.72 6.29 -38.71
N SER A 544 19.09 7.09 -39.71
CA SER A 544 20.28 7.94 -39.64
C SER A 544 20.06 9.32 -40.23
N ILE A 545 20.82 10.28 -39.70
CA ILE A 545 20.94 11.64 -40.25
C ILE A 545 22.39 11.81 -40.66
N THR A 546 22.64 12.02 -41.95
CA THR A 546 23.98 12.05 -42.54
C THR A 546 24.25 13.40 -43.19
N PHE A 547 25.26 14.10 -42.71
CA PHE A 547 25.84 15.25 -43.37
C PHE A 547 27.02 14.81 -44.23
N ASN A 548 27.02 15.19 -45.51
CA ASN A 548 28.13 14.99 -46.44
C ASN A 548 28.68 16.36 -46.85
N SER A 549 29.95 16.62 -46.54
CA SER A 549 30.61 17.83 -46.98
C SER A 549 30.89 17.80 -48.49
N ASN A 550 31.04 18.98 -49.07
CA ASN A 550 31.47 19.15 -50.47
C ASN A 550 32.59 20.20 -50.56
N TYR A 551 33.63 20.03 -49.75
CA TYR A 551 34.79 20.90 -49.63
C TYR A 551 35.73 20.82 -50.83
N LEU A 552 36.36 21.94 -51.15
CA LEU A 552 37.28 22.11 -52.28
C LEU A 552 38.74 21.87 -51.90
N TYR A 553 39.15 22.35 -50.72
CA TYR A 553 40.55 22.35 -50.29
C TYR A 553 40.77 21.59 -48.98
N TYR A 554 39.71 21.37 -48.20
CA TYR A 554 39.71 20.50 -47.04
C TYR A 554 39.17 19.09 -47.39
N PRO A 555 39.65 18.01 -46.73
CA PRO A 555 39.17 16.66 -47.02
C PRO A 555 37.67 16.53 -46.77
N ASN A 556 36.97 15.89 -47.71
CA ASN A 556 35.54 15.61 -47.56
C ASN A 556 35.26 14.58 -46.47
N GLN A 557 34.23 14.83 -45.67
CA GLN A 557 33.90 14.09 -44.47
C GLN A 557 32.40 13.86 -44.40
N LYS A 558 32.04 12.75 -43.77
CA LYS A 558 30.68 12.45 -43.33
C LYS A 558 30.59 12.66 -41.83
N ILE A 559 29.52 13.32 -41.37
CA ILE A 559 29.12 13.35 -39.97
C ILE A 559 27.74 12.70 -39.89
N VAL A 560 27.62 11.64 -39.10
CA VAL A 560 26.42 10.81 -39.04
C VAL A 560 25.93 10.72 -37.61
N TYR A 561 24.63 10.90 -37.43
CA TYR A 561 23.92 10.48 -36.23
C TYR A 561 23.22 9.14 -36.52
N GLU A 562 23.55 8.10 -35.77
CA GLU A 562 22.90 6.78 -35.85
C GLU A 562 22.88 6.11 -34.47
N HIS A 563 21.73 5.55 -34.07
CA HIS A 563 21.54 4.87 -32.78
C HIS A 563 22.08 5.64 -31.55
N GLY A 564 22.00 6.97 -31.58
CA GLY A 564 22.53 7.85 -30.53
C GLY A 564 24.03 8.15 -30.65
N ALA A 565 24.81 7.41 -31.43
CA ALA A 565 26.20 7.76 -31.70
C ALA A 565 26.29 8.90 -32.72
N VAL A 566 27.30 9.77 -32.55
CA VAL A 566 27.72 10.71 -33.60
C VAL A 566 29.06 10.24 -34.14
N ILE A 567 29.11 9.89 -35.42
CA ILE A 567 30.29 9.33 -36.09
C ILE A 567 30.82 10.33 -37.09
N LYS A 568 32.14 10.51 -37.08
CA LYS A 568 32.87 11.27 -38.09
C LYS A 568 33.69 10.32 -38.94
N SER A 569 33.50 10.36 -40.25
CA SER A 569 34.15 9.44 -41.19
C SER A 569 34.71 10.16 -42.41
N GLN A 570 35.82 9.64 -42.92
CA GLN A 570 36.52 10.08 -44.12
C GLN A 570 36.98 8.85 -44.93
N LYS A 571 37.60 9.09 -46.09
CA LYS A 571 38.10 8.01 -46.97
C LYS A 571 39.10 7.06 -46.29
N GLU A 572 39.86 7.54 -45.30
CA GLU A 572 40.93 6.78 -44.62
C GLU A 572 40.46 6.09 -43.33
N GLY A 573 39.23 6.33 -42.88
CA GLY A 573 38.68 5.77 -41.64
C GLY A 573 37.72 6.73 -40.94
N GLY A 574 37.24 6.34 -39.77
CA GLY A 574 36.33 7.15 -38.95
C GLY A 574 36.49 6.87 -37.47
N PHE A 575 35.86 7.70 -36.65
CA PHE A 575 35.80 7.54 -35.20
C PHE A 575 34.50 8.14 -34.65
N MET A 576 34.16 7.72 -33.44
CA MET A 576 32.97 8.18 -32.73
C MET A 576 33.27 9.49 -32.02
N LEU A 577 32.54 10.57 -32.36
CA LEU A 577 32.60 11.87 -31.69
C LEU A 577 31.81 11.89 -30.39
N GLN A 578 30.67 11.21 -30.39
CA GLN A 578 29.80 11.05 -29.23
C GLN A 578 29.32 9.61 -29.16
N GLU A 579 29.42 9.02 -27.98
CA GLU A 579 29.11 7.62 -27.72
C GLU A 579 27.60 7.36 -27.70
N PRO A 580 27.14 6.16 -28.10
CA PRO A 580 25.73 5.82 -28.01
C PRO A 580 25.27 5.75 -26.54
N PRO A 581 23.96 5.86 -26.28
CA PRO A 581 23.38 5.68 -24.95
C PRO A 581 23.28 4.18 -24.60
N LEU A 582 24.44 3.51 -24.63
CA LEU A 582 24.64 2.12 -24.28
C LEU A 582 25.79 2.02 -23.28
N THR A 583 25.53 1.43 -22.12
CA THR A 583 26.53 1.20 -21.08
C THR A 583 26.65 -0.29 -20.80
N ILE A 584 27.88 -0.78 -20.75
CA ILE A 584 28.22 -2.13 -20.33
C ILE A 584 28.90 -1.99 -18.97
N THR A 585 28.52 -2.83 -18.01
CA THR A 585 29.13 -2.83 -16.68
C THR A 585 29.27 -4.23 -16.14
N ASN A 586 30.29 -4.42 -15.30
CA ASN A 586 30.51 -5.66 -14.56
C ASN A 586 29.97 -5.53 -13.14
N LYS A 587 28.79 -6.14 -12.89
CA LYS A 587 28.18 -6.20 -11.57
C LYS A 587 28.59 -7.50 -10.87
N SER A 588 29.76 -7.48 -10.21
CA SER A 588 30.26 -8.62 -9.43
C SER A 588 30.40 -9.92 -10.23
N GLY A 589 30.89 -9.82 -11.46
CA GLY A 589 31.05 -10.95 -12.41
C GLY A 589 29.88 -11.12 -13.37
N ILE A 590 28.83 -10.30 -13.29
CA ILE A 590 27.63 -10.37 -14.13
C ILE A 590 27.66 -9.25 -15.17
N PRO A 591 27.57 -9.57 -16.48
CA PRO A 591 27.34 -8.58 -17.52
C PRO A 591 26.00 -7.88 -17.33
N ALA A 592 26.05 -6.56 -17.20
CA ALA A 592 24.87 -5.71 -17.11
C ALA A 592 24.89 -4.66 -18.22
N LEU A 593 23.88 -4.71 -19.09
CA LEU A 593 23.70 -3.80 -20.21
C LEU A 593 22.56 -2.82 -19.90
N ARG A 594 22.84 -1.52 -20.05
CA ARG A 594 21.83 -0.46 -20.05
C ARG A 594 21.77 0.16 -21.44
N ILE A 595 20.64 0.02 -22.11
CA ILE A 595 20.44 0.48 -23.50
C ILE A 595 19.22 1.39 -23.56
N SER A 596 19.43 2.63 -24.02
CA SER A 596 18.35 3.55 -24.36
C SER A 596 18.25 3.67 -25.88
N MET A 597 17.45 2.80 -26.51
CA MET A 597 17.32 2.78 -27.97
C MET A 597 16.59 4.02 -28.49
N VAL A 598 17.07 4.54 -29.61
CA VAL A 598 16.43 5.64 -30.33
C VAL A 598 16.05 5.17 -31.73
N GLU A 599 14.75 5.15 -32.03
CA GLU A 599 14.23 4.90 -33.39
C GLU A 599 13.87 6.22 -34.06
N LEU A 600 14.49 6.52 -35.20
CA LEU A 600 14.14 7.68 -36.00
C LEU A 600 13.10 7.29 -37.06
N THR A 601 11.97 8.00 -37.06
CA THR A 601 10.84 7.76 -37.96
C THR A 601 10.52 9.02 -38.76
N GLY A 602 9.88 8.87 -39.92
CA GLY A 602 9.54 10.00 -40.80
C GLY A 602 9.62 9.61 -42.26
N ALA A 603 9.63 10.60 -43.15
CA ALA A 603 9.85 10.37 -44.58
C ALA A 603 11.33 10.48 -44.93
N ASN A 604 11.81 9.68 -45.89
CA ASN A 604 13.13 9.88 -46.49
C ASN A 604 13.25 11.32 -46.98
N TYR A 605 14.35 11.98 -46.65
CA TYR A 605 14.57 13.36 -47.01
C TYR A 605 16.03 13.62 -47.36
N SER A 606 16.27 14.51 -48.32
CA SER A 606 17.61 15.00 -48.65
C SER A 606 17.53 16.49 -49.00
N TYR A 607 18.45 17.27 -48.44
CA TYR A 607 18.63 18.67 -48.75
C TYR A 607 20.07 18.94 -49.16
N SER A 608 20.24 19.53 -50.34
CA SER A 608 21.54 19.98 -50.86
C SER A 608 21.49 21.49 -51.09
N GLY A 609 22.41 22.23 -50.49
CA GLY A 609 22.41 23.68 -50.58
C GLY A 609 23.45 24.34 -49.68
N ALA A 610 23.59 25.65 -49.80
CA ALA A 610 24.54 26.44 -49.01
C ALA A 610 23.90 27.06 -47.76
N THR A 611 22.56 27.19 -47.71
CA THR A 611 21.86 27.76 -46.55
C THR A 611 21.67 26.72 -45.46
N ALA A 612 21.74 27.15 -44.21
CA ALA A 612 21.48 26.29 -43.06
C ALA A 612 20.07 25.67 -43.15
N THR A 613 19.94 24.45 -42.64
CA THR A 613 18.66 23.71 -42.62
C THR A 613 18.31 23.30 -41.19
N SER A 614 17.03 23.12 -40.90
CA SER A 614 16.54 22.82 -39.56
C SER A 614 16.11 21.37 -39.44
N VAL A 615 16.65 20.66 -38.46
CA VAL A 615 16.22 19.32 -38.09
C VAL A 615 15.24 19.43 -36.92
N LYS A 616 13.97 19.13 -37.18
CA LYS A 616 12.91 19.06 -36.18
C LYS A 616 12.75 17.63 -35.70
N ASN A 617 12.74 17.47 -34.38
CA ASN A 617 12.63 16.18 -33.70
C ASN A 617 11.45 16.25 -32.73
N SER A 618 10.51 15.32 -32.86
CA SER A 618 9.27 15.29 -32.06
C SER A 618 9.07 13.92 -31.43
N TYR A 619 8.60 13.91 -30.18
CA TYR A 619 8.23 12.67 -29.48
C TYR A 619 7.14 11.89 -30.23
N LYS A 620 7.32 10.58 -30.33
CA LYS A 620 6.32 9.66 -30.89
C LYS A 620 5.79 8.69 -29.85
N ASP A 621 6.67 7.85 -29.31
CA ASP A 621 6.34 6.80 -28.35
C ASP A 621 7.54 6.48 -27.44
N TYR A 622 7.25 5.77 -26.36
CA TYR A 622 8.23 5.30 -25.39
C TYR A 622 7.77 3.97 -24.81
N ASP A 623 8.68 2.99 -24.79
CA ASP A 623 8.45 1.67 -24.20
C ASP A 623 9.59 1.33 -23.23
N LEU A 624 9.25 0.94 -22.00
CA LEU A 624 10.18 0.24 -21.10
C LEU A 624 10.01 -1.26 -21.33
N LEU A 625 11.03 -1.88 -21.93
CA LEU A 625 10.97 -3.26 -22.42
C LEU A 625 11.65 -4.24 -21.48
N ALA A 626 12.66 -3.80 -20.73
CA ALA A 626 13.24 -4.58 -19.64
C ALA A 626 13.71 -3.64 -18.54
N ASP A 627 13.29 -3.89 -17.31
CA ASP A 627 13.76 -3.16 -16.13
C ASP A 627 14.63 -4.08 -15.29
N CYS A 628 15.90 -4.18 -15.66
CA CYS A 628 16.88 -5.07 -15.01
C CYS A 628 16.48 -6.56 -15.06
N LEU A 629 15.81 -6.99 -16.14
CA LEU A 629 15.48 -8.39 -16.37
C LEU A 629 16.75 -9.16 -16.78
N ARG A 630 16.80 -10.47 -16.45
CA ARG A 630 17.94 -11.33 -16.82
C ARG A 630 17.61 -12.24 -17.98
N TYR A 631 18.55 -12.35 -18.93
CA TYR A 631 18.48 -13.23 -20.08
C TYR A 631 19.67 -14.18 -20.08
N PRO A 632 19.58 -15.41 -20.61
CA PRO A 632 20.71 -16.33 -20.63
C PRO A 632 21.90 -15.76 -21.40
N ASN A 633 21.64 -15.27 -22.61
CA ASN A 633 22.59 -14.58 -23.48
C ASN A 633 21.86 -13.47 -24.24
N LEU A 634 22.60 -12.50 -24.76
CA LEU A 634 22.07 -11.44 -25.63
C LEU A 634 22.92 -11.33 -26.89
N SER A 635 22.31 -10.92 -27.99
CA SER A 635 23.02 -10.60 -29.22
C SER A 635 22.58 -9.23 -29.73
N ILE A 636 23.56 -8.35 -29.94
CA ILE A 636 23.39 -7.05 -30.57
C ILE A 636 23.79 -7.19 -32.03
N ASN A 637 22.81 -7.04 -32.92
CA ASN A 637 23.03 -7.03 -34.36
C ASN A 637 22.90 -5.60 -34.88
N LEU A 638 24.02 -5.03 -35.29
CA LEU A 638 24.09 -3.70 -35.87
C LEU A 638 24.41 -3.81 -37.35
N THR A 639 23.50 -3.35 -38.21
CA THR A 639 23.77 -3.15 -39.65
C THR A 639 24.13 -1.69 -39.85
N THR A 640 25.36 -1.41 -40.26
CA THR A 640 25.90 -0.04 -40.36
C THR A 640 26.89 0.13 -41.51
N GLU A 641 26.98 1.33 -42.10
CA GLU A 641 28.07 1.73 -43.00
C GLU A 641 29.42 1.93 -42.27
N TYR A 642 29.42 1.95 -40.93
CA TYR A 642 30.60 2.24 -40.09
C TYR A 642 31.02 1.08 -39.17
N PRO A 643 31.10 -0.18 -39.65
CA PRO A 643 31.25 -1.35 -38.78
C PRO A 643 32.59 -1.40 -38.04
N ILE A 644 33.67 -0.85 -38.62
CA ILE A 644 34.98 -0.80 -37.97
C ILE A 644 34.96 0.16 -36.76
N VAL A 645 34.25 1.29 -36.87
CA VAL A 645 34.13 2.28 -35.79
C VAL A 645 33.39 1.66 -34.60
N TRP A 646 32.25 1.03 -34.87
CA TRP A 646 31.46 0.34 -33.87
C TRP A 646 32.19 -0.87 -33.26
N GLY A 647 32.86 -1.68 -34.07
CA GLY A 647 33.62 -2.83 -33.58
C GLY A 647 34.76 -2.41 -32.65
N SER A 648 35.46 -1.33 -32.97
CA SER A 648 36.51 -0.76 -32.12
C SER A 648 35.94 -0.21 -30.81
N TRP A 649 34.79 0.48 -30.88
CA TRP A 649 34.10 1.00 -29.70
C TRP A 649 33.66 -0.12 -28.76
N PHE A 650 32.90 -1.11 -29.25
CA PHE A 650 32.46 -2.25 -28.43
C PHE A 650 33.65 -2.97 -27.79
N THR A 651 34.71 -3.26 -28.55
CA THR A 651 35.91 -3.93 -28.00
C THR A 651 36.47 -3.16 -26.81
N ARG A 652 36.63 -1.83 -26.95
CA ARG A 652 37.10 -0.98 -25.87
C ARG A 652 36.14 -0.98 -24.67
N GLU A 653 34.83 -0.83 -24.89
CA GLU A 653 33.85 -0.79 -23.78
C GLU A 653 33.82 -2.08 -22.96
N PHE A 654 33.92 -3.26 -23.60
CA PHE A 654 34.00 -4.53 -22.88
C PHE A 654 35.31 -4.66 -22.09
N GLU A 655 36.45 -4.30 -22.71
CA GLU A 655 37.76 -4.34 -22.05
C GLU A 655 37.82 -3.38 -20.85
N GLU A 656 37.35 -2.14 -21.00
CA GLU A 656 37.29 -1.14 -19.93
C GLU A 656 36.31 -1.53 -18.81
N SER A 657 35.26 -2.30 -19.15
CA SER A 657 34.33 -2.90 -18.18
C SER A 657 34.91 -4.13 -17.46
N GLY A 658 36.13 -4.56 -17.79
CA GLY A 658 36.81 -5.70 -17.18
C GLY A 658 36.31 -7.05 -17.67
N PHE A 659 35.74 -7.12 -18.87
CA PHE A 659 35.34 -8.37 -19.51
C PHE A 659 36.41 -8.85 -20.49
N ASP A 660 36.64 -10.16 -20.53
CA ASP A 660 37.48 -10.82 -21.53
C ASP A 660 36.61 -11.59 -22.55
N GLY A 661 37.26 -12.26 -23.50
CA GLY A 661 36.58 -13.03 -24.55
C GLY A 661 35.76 -14.24 -24.06
N SER A 662 35.69 -14.52 -22.76
CA SER A 662 34.73 -15.51 -22.21
C SER A 662 33.33 -14.94 -22.02
N PHE A 663 33.20 -13.61 -21.94
CA PHE A 663 31.92 -12.93 -21.71
C PHE A 663 31.30 -12.34 -22.98
N TYR A 664 32.07 -12.21 -24.06
CA TYR A 664 31.55 -11.73 -25.32
C TYR A 664 32.34 -12.23 -26.53
N ASP A 665 31.67 -12.28 -27.68
CA ASP A 665 32.26 -12.47 -29.00
C ASP A 665 31.81 -11.33 -29.92
N LEU A 666 32.73 -10.84 -30.75
CA LEU A 666 32.52 -9.69 -31.62
C LEU A 666 32.93 -10.03 -33.06
N THR A 667 31.94 -10.05 -33.95
CA THR A 667 32.14 -10.28 -35.39
C THR A 667 31.87 -9.00 -36.18
N VAL A 668 32.89 -8.52 -36.90
CA VAL A 668 32.81 -7.33 -37.77
C VAL A 668 32.92 -7.77 -39.23
N THR A 669 31.93 -7.37 -40.04
CA THR A 669 31.90 -7.59 -41.49
C THR A 669 31.84 -6.25 -42.22
N ALA A 670 31.73 -6.27 -43.56
CA ALA A 670 31.70 -5.05 -44.36
C ALA A 670 30.50 -4.13 -44.08
N GLU A 671 29.39 -4.66 -43.56
CA GLU A 671 28.13 -3.91 -43.36
C GLU A 671 27.48 -4.18 -41.99
N LYS A 672 28.10 -5.01 -41.14
CA LYS A 672 27.51 -5.44 -39.87
C LYS A 672 28.53 -5.61 -38.75
N VAL A 673 28.08 -5.32 -37.53
CA VAL A 673 28.72 -5.71 -36.28
C VAL A 673 27.74 -6.60 -35.51
N VAL A 674 28.18 -7.79 -35.10
CA VAL A 674 27.42 -8.70 -34.25
C VAL A 674 28.19 -8.86 -32.96
N VAL A 675 27.54 -8.58 -31.83
CA VAL A 675 28.11 -8.74 -30.50
C VAL A 675 27.27 -9.73 -29.72
N ASN A 676 27.83 -10.89 -29.42
CA ASN A 676 27.21 -11.87 -28.55
C ASN A 676 27.72 -11.66 -27.14
N VAL A 677 26.83 -11.51 -26.17
CA VAL A 677 27.15 -11.36 -24.75
C VAL A 677 26.67 -12.58 -24.00
N TYR A 678 27.60 -13.21 -23.28
CA TYR A 678 27.39 -14.46 -22.58
C TYR A 678 27.17 -14.22 -21.09
N GLY A 679 26.00 -14.66 -20.59
CA GLY A 679 25.62 -14.47 -19.19
C GLY A 679 26.15 -15.55 -18.23
N SER A 680 26.80 -16.60 -18.75
CA SER A 680 27.18 -17.80 -18.00
C SER A 680 25.98 -18.42 -17.24
N GLU A 681 26.15 -18.88 -15.99
CA GLU A 681 25.06 -19.49 -15.19
C GLU A 681 24.08 -18.46 -14.60
N GLN A 682 24.44 -17.17 -14.60
CA GLN A 682 23.68 -16.11 -13.92
C GLN A 682 22.87 -15.20 -14.86
N GLY A 683 23.09 -15.34 -16.16
CA GLY A 683 22.49 -14.50 -17.20
C GLY A 683 23.13 -13.12 -17.33
N VAL A 684 22.71 -12.40 -18.36
CA VAL A 684 23.00 -11.00 -18.64
C VAL A 684 21.84 -10.16 -18.10
N GLU A 685 22.14 -9.20 -17.23
CA GLU A 685 21.16 -8.23 -16.76
C GLU A 685 20.93 -7.15 -17.82
N LEU A 686 19.67 -6.83 -18.11
CA LEU A 686 19.29 -5.88 -19.15
C LEU A 686 18.33 -4.84 -18.61
N TYR A 687 18.74 -3.58 -18.71
CA TYR A 687 17.83 -2.45 -18.75
C TYR A 687 17.68 -2.01 -20.21
N LEU A 688 16.45 -2.06 -20.73
CA LEU A 688 16.13 -1.71 -22.10
C LEU A 688 14.90 -0.82 -22.15
N GLU A 689 15.09 0.34 -22.74
CA GLU A 689 14.01 1.24 -23.11
C GLU A 689 14.17 1.67 -24.56
N LYS A 690 13.07 2.07 -25.18
CA LYS A 690 13.04 2.52 -26.56
C LYS A 690 12.22 3.80 -26.67
N THR A 691 12.78 4.80 -27.35
CA THR A 691 12.09 6.06 -27.68
C THR A 691 11.97 6.20 -29.19
N GLY A 692 10.75 6.38 -29.69
CA GLY A 692 10.51 6.76 -31.07
C GLY A 692 10.53 8.28 -31.24
N VAL A 693 11.28 8.75 -32.23
CA VAL A 693 11.43 10.17 -32.56
C VAL A 693 11.03 10.39 -34.00
N GLU A 694 10.06 11.28 -34.24
CA GLU A 694 9.69 11.71 -35.59
C GLU A 694 10.63 12.84 -36.03
N VAL A 695 11.35 12.65 -37.14
CA VAL A 695 12.29 13.60 -37.70
C VAL A 695 11.69 14.26 -38.95
N LYS A 696 11.79 15.59 -39.02
CA LYS A 696 11.41 16.42 -40.17
C LYS A 696 12.52 17.42 -40.49
N LEU A 697 12.90 17.52 -41.75
CA LEU A 697 13.93 18.43 -42.26
C LEU A 697 13.33 19.58 -43.07
#